data_AF-A0A7M7RBB0-F1
#
_entry.id   AF-A0A7M7RBB0-F1
#
_cell.length_a   1.000
_cell.length_b   1.000
_cell.length_c   1.000
_cell.angle_alpha   90.00
_cell.angle_beta   90.00
_cell.angle_gamma   90.00
#
_symmetry.space_group_name_H-M   'P 1'
#
loop_
_entity.id
_entity.type
_entity.pdbx_description
1 polymer ?
#
loop_
_entity_poly.entity_id
_entity_poly.type
_entity_poly.pdbx_seq_one_letter_code
_entity_poly.pdbx_strand_id
1 'polypeptide(L)'
;MRIVTAHSLLLKAASAPRRSPPFSLPTCLSTKARSFSPFSFRPKKKGGSLPRYIPRICDSVGHIKMAQPTGGQAAGSGGNHPNYPDLSKHNNYLAEGMTPAIYKKLADLHTLSGYSVDECMQTGVDNPGHPFIKTVGLVAGDEESFDLFRDLFDPVISKRHNGYPTNAKHVTDINPDHLVGGDDLDPKYVLSSRVRTGRSIRGYALPPYCSRAERRDVEKICIDALATLDGPLKGTYFPLKGMTTEQQDKLIADHFLFDKPVSPLLMSARMARDWPDARGIWHNADKNFLVWVNEEDHTRVISMETGGNMKNVFTRFCNGLNKVENALKSKGYEFMWNEHLGYVLTCPSNLGTGVRAGVHVKIPHFSRHPDFQAVLTHYRLQKRGTGGVDTASTDGTFDISNVDRLGTSEVQQVQTVVDGVKKLVELEKVLESVSLLIPRDPAVVQAERTKEGYPDFSKHNNHMANCLTYDIWKNLKDKKTPSGYTLDGCIGTGVMNPGHPHIMTVGMVAGDEESYDVFADIFDPVIDARHGGYAKDAVHVTNLKFADLKGGDNLDPKYVLSSRVRTGRSIRGYGLPPHCTVEERAAVEKITIGALAKFDGELKGKYYPLEGMSEEMQTKLIDDHFLFDKPVSPLLTAAKMHRDWPQGRGIWHNDNKNFLVWVNEEDHIRVISMEKGGNMRGVFKRFCEGLQKFEQTVKKDGKDIMWNKHLGYVLTCPSNLGTGLRGGVHVKLPLLSKYPRFDQVLRALRLQKRGTGGVDTASTDGTFDISNLDRLGTSEVQQVQTVIDGVELLIKMEKKLEKGEDISDLLPQQCRPKPPIKPFSSDYPDFSLHNNWMAKCMTEEIYNKICNLKTKGGVTLNDCIQTGVDNPGHPYIMTVGLVAGDEECYKVFAPLFDPVISKRHGGYAIDAKHPTNLNAAELKGGDDLDPDFVLSSRVRTGRCIRGLALPPCCTRAERAAVEKITVDALATLDGPLKGKYYPLTGMTDEEQEKLIEDHFLFDKPVSPLLLCANMARDWPQGRGIWHNDEKNFLVWVNEEDHTRVISMEKGGNMKRVFERFCDGLKKVEDSIKSKGYQFMWNEHLGYVLTCPSNLGTGLRAGVHVKVPLLSQQKIFDTILDHMRLQKRGTGGVDTASTDGTFDISNSDRIGFSEVHLVQQLVDGVKLLVNLEKALMKGEDINSLLPEKLRSAPAAKK
;
A
#
# COMPACT_ATOMS: atom_id res chain seq x y z
N MET A 1 -14.81 -47.10 13.00
CA MET A 1 -15.47 -48.36 13.43
C MET A 1 -14.38 -49.30 13.94
N ARG A 2 -14.49 -49.86 15.15
CA ARG A 2 -13.81 -51.05 15.77
C ARG A 2 -12.44 -51.54 15.20
N ILE A 3 -11.41 -51.95 15.96
CA ILE A 3 -11.20 -52.24 17.41
C ILE A 3 -9.66 -52.41 17.63
N VAL A 4 -9.03 -51.83 18.66
CA VAL A 4 -8.53 -52.49 19.93
C VAL A 4 -7.57 -53.68 19.65
N THR A 5 -6.33 -53.78 20.17
CA THR A 5 -5.82 -53.81 21.57
C THR A 5 -4.29 -53.46 21.52
N ALA A 6 -3.43 -53.32 22.55
CA ALA A 6 -3.48 -53.55 24.00
C ALA A 6 -2.46 -52.66 24.77
N HIS A 7 -2.13 -53.04 26.02
CA HIS A 7 -1.19 -52.39 26.96
C HIS A 7 -0.21 -53.42 27.56
N SER A 8 0.80 -52.93 28.31
CA SER A 8 1.45 -53.50 29.53
C SER A 8 2.97 -53.77 29.42
N LEU A 9 3.80 -53.72 30.48
CA LEU A 9 3.81 -52.97 31.76
C LEU A 9 5.26 -53.00 32.33
N LEU A 10 5.68 -51.94 33.04
CA LEU A 10 6.59 -51.89 34.23
C LEU A 10 7.68 -52.95 34.51
N LEU A 11 8.89 -52.47 34.89
CA LEU A 11 9.63 -52.72 36.17
C LEU A 11 10.97 -51.91 36.13
N LYS A 12 11.18 -50.84 36.93
CA LYS A 12 11.58 -50.71 38.36
C LYS A 12 13.09 -50.81 38.68
N ALA A 13 13.69 -49.67 39.07
CA ALA A 13 14.53 -49.42 40.28
C ALA A 13 14.93 -47.92 40.27
N ALA A 14 14.59 -47.06 41.24
CA ALA A 14 15.12 -46.94 42.62
C ALA A 14 16.63 -46.65 42.67
N SER A 15 17.19 -45.67 43.41
CA SER A 15 16.66 -44.84 44.52
C SER A 15 17.41 -43.50 44.72
N ALA A 16 16.77 -42.52 45.37
CA ALA A 16 17.37 -41.31 45.96
C ALA A 16 17.96 -41.63 47.38
N PRO A 17 18.34 -40.69 48.30
CA PRO A 17 18.42 -39.21 48.25
C PRO A 17 19.65 -38.57 48.97
N ARG A 18 19.74 -37.22 49.01
CA ARG A 18 20.15 -36.30 50.14
C ARG A 18 20.30 -34.86 49.59
N ARG A 19 19.53 -33.86 50.05
CA ARG A 19 19.58 -33.04 51.30
C ARG A 19 20.64 -31.91 51.29
N SER A 20 20.14 -30.68 51.53
CA SER A 20 20.78 -29.34 51.67
C SER A 20 21.03 -28.99 53.16
N PRO A 21 21.32 -27.74 53.64
CA PRO A 21 21.90 -26.46 53.10
C PRO A 21 23.09 -25.98 54.03
N PRO A 22 23.27 -24.74 54.59
CA PRO A 22 23.08 -23.29 54.22
C PRO A 22 24.34 -22.37 54.48
N PHE A 23 24.15 -21.03 54.66
CA PHE A 23 25.06 -19.91 55.12
C PHE A 23 25.92 -19.15 54.07
N SER A 24 26.31 -17.85 54.18
CA SER A 24 25.71 -16.61 54.78
C SER A 24 26.49 -15.32 54.37
N LEU A 25 25.88 -14.12 54.54
CA LEU A 25 26.40 -12.73 54.36
C LEU A 25 27.51 -12.32 55.40
N PRO A 26 28.11 -11.08 55.50
CA PRO A 26 27.83 -9.76 54.84
C PRO A 26 29.05 -8.80 54.48
N THR A 27 28.74 -7.66 53.81
CA THR A 27 29.30 -6.25 53.87
C THR A 27 30.79 -5.89 54.20
N CYS A 28 31.42 -4.91 53.48
CA CYS A 28 31.49 -3.45 53.81
C CYS A 28 32.70 -2.61 53.23
N LEU A 29 32.40 -1.37 52.80
CA LEU A 29 33.15 -0.08 52.92
C LEU A 29 34.56 0.25 52.29
N SER A 30 34.51 1.27 51.40
CA SER A 30 35.37 2.50 51.38
C SER A 30 36.79 2.45 50.74
N THR A 31 37.47 3.53 50.31
CA THR A 31 37.14 4.96 50.03
C THR A 31 38.23 5.61 49.13
N LYS A 32 37.89 6.70 48.38
CA LYS A 32 38.76 7.78 47.84
C LYS A 32 39.89 7.40 46.85
N ALA A 33 40.48 8.25 46.00
CA ALA A 33 40.16 9.49 45.24
C ALA A 33 41.50 10.15 44.81
N ARG A 34 41.51 10.96 43.72
CA ARG A 34 42.60 11.88 43.22
C ARG A 34 43.77 11.22 42.45
N SER A 35 44.50 11.87 41.50
CA SER A 35 44.26 13.01 40.55
C SER A 35 45.55 13.35 39.75
N PHE A 36 45.45 13.98 38.55
CA PHE A 36 46.51 14.62 37.69
C PHE A 36 47.57 13.67 37.04
N SER A 37 47.86 13.62 35.71
CA SER A 37 48.22 14.64 34.67
C SER A 37 49.63 15.26 34.86
N PRO A 38 50.44 15.70 33.84
CA PRO A 38 50.35 15.66 32.34
C PRO A 38 51.70 15.39 31.57
N PHE A 39 51.69 15.51 30.21
CA PHE A 39 52.82 15.82 29.27
C PHE A 39 54.01 14.82 29.13
N SER A 40 54.79 14.73 28.02
CA SER A 40 54.72 15.21 26.62
C SER A 40 55.77 14.46 25.75
N PHE A 41 55.61 14.41 24.40
CA PHE A 41 56.61 14.78 23.37
C PHE A 41 56.23 14.29 21.94
N ARG A 42 56.54 15.11 20.92
CA ARG A 42 56.48 14.83 19.46
C ARG A 42 57.94 14.78 18.91
N PRO A 43 58.20 14.68 17.58
CA PRO A 43 57.87 13.61 16.62
C PRO A 43 59.11 13.18 15.79
N LYS A 44 59.01 12.18 14.89
CA LYS A 44 59.84 12.12 13.66
C LYS A 44 59.11 11.41 12.50
N LYS A 45 59.43 11.81 11.26
CA LYS A 45 58.72 11.49 10.01
C LYS A 45 59.32 10.30 9.24
N LYS A 46 58.53 9.84 8.25
CA LYS A 46 58.75 8.92 7.11
C LYS A 46 58.13 7.55 7.39
N GLY A 47 57.29 6.97 6.54
CA GLY A 47 56.88 7.34 5.18
C GLY A 47 56.45 6.05 4.48
N GLY A 48 55.14 5.88 4.26
CA GLY A 48 54.56 4.63 3.78
C GLY A 48 53.04 4.73 3.81
N SER A 49 52.42 4.78 2.65
CA SER A 49 50.99 5.02 2.48
C SER A 49 50.17 3.75 2.67
N LEU A 50 49.37 3.69 3.74
CA LEU A 50 48.19 2.83 3.82
C LEU A 50 47.00 3.55 3.15
N PRO A 51 46.16 2.86 2.36
CA PRO A 51 45.10 3.51 1.60
C PRO A 51 44.00 4.05 2.52
N ARG A 52 43.62 5.31 2.29
CA ARG A 52 42.43 5.89 2.92
C ARG A 52 41.17 5.35 2.24
N TYR A 53 40.12 5.22 3.05
CA TYR A 53 38.71 5.31 2.66
C TYR A 53 38.42 6.51 1.72
N ILE A 54 37.25 6.50 1.08
CA ILE A 54 36.65 7.51 0.15
C ILE A 54 36.98 7.19 -1.34
N PRO A 55 36.06 7.37 -2.34
CA PRO A 55 34.78 8.09 -2.32
C PRO A 55 33.53 7.34 -2.84
N ARG A 56 32.36 7.99 -2.71
CA ARG A 56 31.21 7.84 -3.63
C ARG A 56 31.66 8.19 -5.05
N ILE A 57 31.42 7.32 -6.02
CA ILE A 57 31.60 7.66 -7.44
C ILE A 57 30.21 7.82 -8.07
N CYS A 58 29.84 9.07 -8.29
CA CYS A 58 29.04 9.42 -9.47
C CYS A 58 29.99 9.39 -10.68
N ASP A 59 29.42 9.29 -11.88
CA ASP A 59 30.12 9.37 -13.17
C ASP A 59 30.98 8.15 -13.58
N SER A 60 30.29 7.12 -14.04
CA SER A 60 30.69 6.44 -15.27
C SER A 60 29.47 6.14 -16.13
N VAL A 61 28.96 7.16 -16.84
CA VAL A 61 27.93 6.98 -17.88
C VAL A 61 28.59 6.35 -19.11
N GLY A 62 28.94 5.06 -18.99
CA GLY A 62 29.24 4.23 -20.15
C GLY A 62 27.92 3.97 -20.87
N HIS A 63 27.77 4.54 -22.08
CA HIS A 63 26.60 4.33 -22.93
C HIS A 63 26.47 2.88 -23.42
N ILE A 64 26.04 1.97 -22.55
CA ILE A 64 25.27 0.82 -22.98
C ILE A 64 23.86 1.36 -23.23
N LYS A 65 23.47 1.45 -24.51
CA LYS A 65 22.09 1.72 -24.87
C LYS A 65 21.23 0.63 -24.22
N MET A 66 20.41 1.01 -23.23
CA MET A 66 19.16 0.31 -22.98
C MET A 66 18.49 0.10 -24.35
N ALA A 67 18.07 -1.13 -24.65
CA ALA A 67 17.41 -1.41 -25.90
C ALA A 67 16.09 -0.63 -25.96
N GLN A 68 16.14 0.57 -26.55
CA GLN A 68 14.92 1.27 -26.96
C GLN A 68 14.16 0.32 -27.88
N PRO A 69 12.82 0.19 -27.75
CA PRO A 69 12.04 -0.52 -28.74
C PRO A 69 12.25 0.17 -30.09
N THR A 70 12.97 -0.50 -31.00
CA THR A 70 13.28 0.01 -32.34
C THR A 70 12.04 -0.05 -33.20
N GLY A 71 11.22 0.99 -33.11
CA GLY A 71 9.99 1.17 -33.87
C GLY A 71 9.34 2.48 -33.44
N GLY A 72 9.56 3.54 -34.22
CA GLY A 72 9.26 4.90 -33.78
C GLY A 72 7.76 5.17 -33.60
N GLN A 73 7.39 5.63 -32.41
CA GLN A 73 6.33 6.61 -32.26
C GLN A 73 6.92 7.86 -31.58
N ALA A 74 6.65 9.02 -32.17
CA ALA A 74 7.12 10.30 -31.66
C ALA A 74 6.45 10.62 -30.32
N ALA A 75 7.08 11.49 -29.52
CA ALA A 75 6.50 12.00 -28.29
C ALA A 75 5.22 12.81 -28.58
N GLY A 76 4.06 12.18 -28.41
CA GLY A 76 2.74 12.80 -28.58
C GLY A 76 1.62 11.92 -28.02
N SER A 77 0.85 12.47 -27.08
CA SER A 77 -0.45 11.98 -26.56
C SER A 77 -0.59 10.52 -26.06
N GLY A 78 -0.96 10.38 -24.77
CA GLY A 78 -2.03 9.44 -24.37
C GLY A 78 -1.67 8.03 -23.86
N GLY A 79 -0.43 7.57 -23.94
CA GLY A 79 -0.06 6.20 -23.50
C GLY A 79 -0.09 5.98 -21.97
N ASN A 80 -0.70 4.88 -21.53
CA ASN A 80 -0.60 4.36 -20.15
C ASN A 80 0.84 3.92 -19.82
N HIS A 81 1.20 3.90 -18.53
CA HIS A 81 2.49 3.35 -18.11
C HIS A 81 2.55 1.84 -18.37
N PRO A 82 3.66 1.27 -18.90
CA PRO A 82 3.69 -0.12 -19.37
C PRO A 82 3.53 -1.19 -18.28
N ASN A 83 3.83 -0.85 -17.01
CA ASN A 83 3.55 -1.72 -15.85
C ASN A 83 2.14 -1.56 -15.24
N TYR A 84 1.27 -0.72 -15.80
CA TYR A 84 -0.08 -0.55 -15.28
C TYR A 84 -0.88 -1.87 -15.36
N PRO A 85 -1.49 -2.33 -14.25
CA PRO A 85 -2.28 -3.57 -14.25
C PRO A 85 -3.61 -3.40 -14.99
N ASP A 86 -4.10 -4.46 -15.63
CA ASP A 86 -5.50 -4.51 -16.04
C ASP A 86 -6.38 -4.77 -14.80
N LEU A 87 -7.20 -3.79 -14.46
CA LEU A 87 -8.14 -3.82 -13.33
C LEU A 87 -9.61 -3.81 -13.80
N SER A 88 -9.87 -4.00 -15.11
CA SER A 88 -11.20 -3.88 -15.72
C SER A 88 -12.23 -4.89 -15.22
N LYS A 89 -11.78 -6.02 -14.64
CA LYS A 89 -12.62 -7.09 -14.09
C LYS A 89 -12.56 -7.17 -12.55
N HIS A 90 -12.03 -6.15 -11.88
CA HIS A 90 -11.74 -6.18 -10.44
C HIS A 90 -12.78 -5.45 -9.60
N ASN A 91 -13.39 -6.13 -8.63
CA ASN A 91 -14.32 -5.58 -7.63
C ASN A 91 -13.63 -5.34 -6.28
N ASN A 92 -12.73 -4.36 -6.23
CA ASN A 92 -12.06 -3.93 -5.01
C ASN A 92 -11.84 -2.41 -5.01
N TYR A 93 -11.61 -1.82 -3.83
CA TYR A 93 -11.46 -0.36 -3.72
C TYR A 93 -10.19 0.16 -4.42
N LEU A 94 -9.11 -0.63 -4.47
CA LEU A 94 -7.93 -0.38 -5.31
C LEU A 94 -8.33 -0.06 -6.76
N ALA A 95 -9.14 -0.91 -7.40
CA ALA A 95 -9.53 -0.76 -8.80
C ALA A 95 -10.30 0.53 -9.09
N GLU A 96 -10.98 1.09 -8.08
CA GLU A 96 -11.66 2.38 -8.20
C GLU A 96 -10.81 3.59 -7.78
N GLY A 97 -9.68 3.37 -7.12
CA GLY A 97 -8.75 4.41 -6.67
C GLY A 97 -7.54 4.58 -7.58
N MET A 98 -7.07 3.48 -8.16
CA MET A 98 -5.93 3.45 -9.06
C MET A 98 -6.33 3.87 -10.47
N THR A 99 -5.58 4.80 -11.06
CA THR A 99 -5.72 5.22 -12.46
C THR A 99 -4.36 5.22 -13.14
N PRO A 100 -4.28 5.17 -14.49
CA PRO A 100 -2.99 5.22 -15.18
C PRO A 100 -2.17 6.48 -14.88
N ALA A 101 -2.85 7.61 -14.61
CA ALA A 101 -2.20 8.86 -14.20
C ALA A 101 -1.62 8.80 -12.79
N ILE A 102 -2.36 8.23 -11.82
CA ILE A 102 -1.89 8.01 -10.45
C ILE A 102 -0.72 7.01 -10.46
N TYR A 103 -0.87 5.86 -11.13
CA TYR A 103 0.20 4.87 -11.22
C TYR A 103 1.47 5.48 -11.85
N LYS A 104 1.36 6.21 -12.95
CA LYS A 104 2.49 6.90 -13.60
C LYS A 104 3.19 7.93 -12.68
N LYS A 105 2.48 8.52 -11.71
CA LYS A 105 3.06 9.43 -10.71
C LYS A 105 3.81 8.67 -9.61
N LEU A 106 3.38 7.46 -9.28
CA LEU A 106 3.85 6.69 -8.12
C LEU A 106 4.81 5.53 -8.46
N ALA A 107 4.86 5.07 -9.72
CA ALA A 107 5.54 3.83 -10.13
C ALA A 107 7.03 3.76 -9.75
N ASP A 108 7.75 4.88 -9.86
CA ASP A 108 9.19 4.94 -9.54
C ASP A 108 9.47 5.24 -8.05
N LEU A 109 8.42 5.50 -7.25
CA LEU A 109 8.56 5.90 -5.85
C LEU A 109 8.66 4.70 -4.91
N HIS A 110 9.58 4.80 -3.96
CA HIS A 110 9.83 3.81 -2.92
C HIS A 110 9.96 4.51 -1.57
N THR A 111 9.48 3.89 -0.50
CA THR A 111 9.65 4.39 0.88
C THR A 111 11.11 4.27 1.34
N LEU A 112 11.48 4.84 2.49
CA LEU A 112 12.82 4.69 3.06
C LEU A 112 13.21 3.23 3.33
N SER A 113 12.23 2.36 3.61
CA SER A 113 12.47 0.93 3.80
C SER A 113 12.71 0.22 2.45
N GLY A 114 12.22 0.80 1.36
CA GLY A 114 12.29 0.27 -0.01
C GLY A 114 10.97 -0.29 -0.54
N TYR A 115 9.84 -0.07 0.15
CA TYR A 115 8.53 -0.57 -0.28
C TYR A 115 7.96 0.25 -1.43
N SER A 116 7.36 -0.44 -2.41
CA SER A 116 6.87 0.14 -3.67
C SER A 116 5.34 0.18 -3.78
N VAL A 117 4.81 1.04 -4.67
CA VAL A 117 3.37 1.08 -4.96
C VAL A 117 2.83 -0.24 -5.55
N ASP A 118 3.67 -0.98 -6.28
CA ASP A 118 3.34 -2.31 -6.80
C ASP A 118 3.14 -3.33 -5.68
N GLU A 119 4.03 -3.36 -4.68
CA GLU A 119 3.87 -4.22 -3.52
C GLU A 119 2.66 -3.85 -2.66
N CYS A 120 2.35 -2.55 -2.53
CA CYS A 120 1.12 -2.09 -1.87
C CYS A 120 -0.14 -2.69 -2.50
N MET A 121 -0.16 -2.86 -3.83
CA MET A 121 -1.36 -3.24 -4.58
C MET A 121 -1.40 -4.70 -5.06
N GLN A 122 -0.29 -5.47 -4.97
CA GLN A 122 -0.20 -6.83 -5.52
C GLN A 122 -1.34 -7.74 -5.03
N THR A 123 -1.75 -7.62 -3.75
CA THR A 123 -2.89 -8.36 -3.21
C THR A 123 -4.20 -8.06 -3.95
N GLY A 124 -4.46 -6.80 -4.32
CA GLY A 124 -5.63 -6.41 -5.10
C GLY A 124 -5.51 -6.70 -6.59
N VAL A 125 -4.29 -6.77 -7.15
CA VAL A 125 -4.06 -7.15 -8.56
C VAL A 125 -4.27 -8.64 -8.77
N ASP A 126 -3.67 -9.49 -7.92
CA ASP A 126 -3.75 -10.95 -8.00
C ASP A 126 -5.15 -11.50 -7.67
N ASN A 127 -5.95 -10.73 -6.94
CA ASN A 127 -7.27 -11.12 -6.43
C ASN A 127 -8.34 -10.10 -6.91
N PRO A 128 -9.06 -10.38 -8.02
CA PRO A 128 -10.06 -9.47 -8.57
C PRO A 128 -11.31 -9.25 -7.69
N GLY A 129 -11.32 -9.76 -6.45
CA GLY A 129 -12.44 -9.61 -5.53
C GLY A 129 -13.58 -10.59 -5.82
N HIS A 130 -14.64 -10.49 -5.02
CA HIS A 130 -15.82 -11.35 -5.11
C HIS A 130 -17.01 -10.50 -5.59
N PRO A 131 -17.92 -10.99 -6.46
CA PRO A 131 -19.02 -10.17 -6.98
C PRO A 131 -19.88 -9.50 -5.91
N PHE A 132 -20.03 -10.15 -4.75
CA PHE A 132 -20.88 -9.68 -3.66
C PHE A 132 -20.12 -9.04 -2.48
N ILE A 133 -18.77 -9.09 -2.46
CA ILE A 133 -17.96 -8.57 -1.35
C ILE A 133 -16.81 -7.72 -1.89
N LYS A 134 -16.87 -6.41 -1.65
CA LYS A 134 -15.88 -5.44 -2.08
C LYS A 134 -14.69 -5.40 -1.11
N THR A 135 -13.54 -5.92 -1.54
CA THR A 135 -12.31 -5.94 -0.75
C THR A 135 -11.52 -4.63 -0.91
N VAL A 136 -10.53 -4.39 -0.05
CA VAL A 136 -9.69 -3.17 -0.14
C VAL A 136 -8.73 -3.25 -1.33
N GLY A 137 -7.97 -4.35 -1.45
CA GLY A 137 -6.95 -4.54 -2.48
C GLY A 137 -5.62 -3.80 -2.23
N LEU A 138 -5.45 -3.15 -1.07
CA LEU A 138 -4.21 -2.48 -0.66
C LEU A 138 -3.71 -2.97 0.70
N VAL A 139 -2.38 -2.98 0.85
CA VAL A 139 -1.68 -3.08 2.14
C VAL A 139 -0.52 -2.08 2.21
N ALA A 140 -0.17 -1.65 3.40
CA ALA A 140 1.01 -0.84 3.67
C ALA A 140 2.18 -1.72 4.15
N GLY A 141 3.40 -1.40 3.70
CA GLY A 141 4.63 -2.08 4.13
C GLY A 141 5.32 -1.37 5.30
N ASP A 142 5.00 -0.10 5.54
CA ASP A 142 5.49 0.72 6.64
C ASP A 142 4.55 1.92 6.89
N GLU A 143 4.86 2.75 7.90
CA GLU A 143 4.10 3.98 8.20
C GLU A 143 4.18 5.01 7.06
N GLU A 144 5.31 5.07 6.34
CA GLU A 144 5.54 6.02 5.24
C GLU A 144 4.66 5.75 4.01
N SER A 145 4.26 4.49 3.79
CA SER A 145 3.42 4.05 2.67
C SER A 145 2.15 4.93 2.51
N PHE A 146 1.52 5.32 3.63
CA PHE A 146 0.32 6.17 3.63
C PHE A 146 0.59 7.63 3.22
N ASP A 147 1.80 8.14 3.50
CA ASP A 147 2.19 9.51 3.14
C ASP A 147 2.72 9.60 1.69
N LEU A 148 3.60 8.66 1.30
CA LEU A 148 4.27 8.66 0.01
C LEU A 148 3.30 8.31 -1.13
N PHE A 149 2.44 7.31 -0.92
CA PHE A 149 1.47 6.84 -1.90
C PHE A 149 0.07 7.40 -1.64
N ARG A 150 -0.05 8.56 -0.96
CA ARG A 150 -1.35 9.10 -0.53
C ARG A 150 -2.35 9.34 -1.66
N ASP A 151 -1.89 9.65 -2.88
CA ASP A 151 -2.77 9.83 -4.03
C ASP A 151 -3.56 8.57 -4.41
N LEU A 152 -3.10 7.40 -3.93
CA LEU A 152 -3.78 6.11 -4.01
C LEU A 152 -4.48 5.75 -2.68
N PHE A 153 -3.80 5.90 -1.55
CA PHE A 153 -4.35 5.52 -0.25
C PHE A 153 -5.53 6.42 0.18
N ASP A 154 -5.43 7.75 0.05
CA ASP A 154 -6.48 8.68 0.48
C ASP A 154 -7.84 8.39 -0.21
N PRO A 155 -7.93 8.22 -1.55
CA PRO A 155 -9.19 7.81 -2.20
C PRO A 155 -9.73 6.46 -1.74
N VAL A 156 -8.86 5.47 -1.52
CA VAL A 156 -9.27 4.12 -1.09
C VAL A 156 -9.76 4.13 0.36
N ILE A 157 -9.07 4.85 1.26
CA ILE A 157 -9.46 5.07 2.65
C ILE A 157 -10.81 5.78 2.70
N SER A 158 -10.99 6.86 1.94
CA SER A 158 -12.23 7.62 1.90
C SER A 158 -13.41 6.74 1.44
N LYS A 159 -13.26 5.99 0.34
CA LYS A 159 -14.30 5.07 -0.15
C LYS A 159 -14.59 3.91 0.81
N ARG A 160 -13.58 3.37 1.50
CA ARG A 160 -13.76 2.29 2.48
C ARG A 160 -14.42 2.78 3.77
N HIS A 161 -14.12 4.01 4.19
CA HIS A 161 -14.58 4.60 5.45
C HIS A 161 -15.57 5.75 5.22
N ASN A 162 -16.58 5.50 4.38
CA ASN A 162 -17.80 6.32 4.25
C ASN A 162 -17.53 7.83 3.99
N GLY A 163 -16.60 8.13 3.10
CA GLY A 163 -16.25 9.49 2.69
C GLY A 163 -15.23 10.19 3.59
N TYR A 164 -14.47 9.45 4.42
CA TYR A 164 -13.48 10.04 5.34
C TYR A 164 -12.58 11.08 4.63
N PRO A 165 -12.63 12.37 5.00
CA PRO A 165 -11.90 13.43 4.29
C PRO A 165 -10.38 13.39 4.52
N THR A 166 -9.59 13.75 3.50
CA THR A 166 -8.10 13.73 3.52
C THR A 166 -7.45 14.73 4.49
N ASN A 167 -8.26 15.60 5.09
CA ASN A 167 -7.89 16.58 6.11
C ASN A 167 -8.63 16.35 7.45
N ALA A 168 -9.46 15.30 7.56
CA ALA A 168 -10.12 14.97 8.80
C ALA A 168 -9.11 14.45 9.84
N LYS A 169 -9.45 14.62 11.11
CA LYS A 169 -8.66 14.10 12.23
C LYS A 169 -9.37 12.90 12.82
N HIS A 170 -8.61 11.92 13.30
CA HIS A 170 -9.16 10.79 14.02
C HIS A 170 -9.32 11.12 15.50
N VAL A 171 -10.39 10.62 16.11
CA VAL A 171 -10.67 10.78 17.54
C VAL A 171 -10.47 9.44 18.22
N THR A 172 -9.62 9.42 19.25
CA THR A 172 -9.34 8.23 20.07
C THR A 172 -9.90 8.46 21.47
N ASP A 173 -10.59 7.47 22.03
CA ASP A 173 -11.11 7.51 23.40
C ASP A 173 -11.13 6.09 23.97
N ILE A 174 -10.15 5.80 24.82
CA ILE A 174 -9.93 4.50 25.45
C ILE A 174 -10.40 4.51 26.92
N ASN A 175 -11.26 5.46 27.32
CA ASN A 175 -11.82 5.50 28.68
C ASN A 175 -13.11 4.67 28.79
N PRO A 176 -13.12 3.53 29.51
CA PRO A 176 -14.33 2.71 29.65
C PRO A 176 -15.45 3.38 30.48
N ASP A 177 -15.14 4.40 31.29
CA ASP A 177 -16.14 5.12 32.08
C ASP A 177 -17.10 5.95 31.21
N HIS A 178 -16.70 6.27 29.97
CA HIS A 178 -17.56 6.95 28.99
C HIS A 178 -18.59 6.01 28.33
N LEU A 179 -18.51 4.68 28.55
CA LEU A 179 -19.47 3.71 28.02
C LEU A 179 -20.72 3.61 28.90
N VAL A 180 -21.89 3.82 28.30
CA VAL A 180 -23.20 3.85 28.96
C VAL A 180 -23.95 2.53 28.74
N GLY A 181 -24.21 1.81 29.84
CA GLY A 181 -24.77 0.46 29.83
C GLY A 181 -23.82 -0.58 29.25
N GLY A 182 -24.37 -1.68 28.74
CA GLY A 182 -23.59 -2.79 28.18
C GLY A 182 -23.18 -3.83 29.22
N ASP A 183 -23.47 -3.59 30.49
CA ASP A 183 -23.58 -4.56 31.59
C ASP A 183 -24.99 -5.17 31.70
N ASP A 184 -25.96 -4.63 30.95
CA ASP A 184 -27.39 -4.92 31.00
C ASP A 184 -27.95 -5.63 29.74
N LEU A 185 -27.08 -6.16 28.86
CA LEU A 185 -27.52 -6.92 27.69
C LEU A 185 -28.13 -8.28 28.09
N ASP A 186 -29.29 -8.60 27.52
CA ASP A 186 -30.10 -9.75 27.93
C ASP A 186 -29.40 -11.10 27.65
N PRO A 187 -29.07 -11.90 28.70
CA PRO A 187 -28.34 -13.15 28.54
C PRO A 187 -29.15 -14.29 27.89
N LYS A 188 -30.48 -14.14 27.72
CA LYS A 188 -31.27 -15.09 26.90
C LYS A 188 -30.86 -15.01 25.42
N TYR A 189 -30.48 -13.83 24.94
CA TYR A 189 -30.20 -13.58 23.53
C TYR A 189 -28.71 -13.36 23.26
N VAL A 190 -27.99 -12.67 24.16
CA VAL A 190 -26.57 -12.33 23.99
C VAL A 190 -25.67 -13.38 24.66
N LEU A 191 -25.00 -14.18 23.83
CA LEU A 191 -24.28 -15.39 24.23
C LEU A 191 -22.81 -15.14 24.60
N SER A 192 -22.18 -14.13 24.00
CA SER A 192 -20.79 -13.74 24.28
C SER A 192 -20.47 -12.34 23.76
N SER A 193 -19.59 -11.63 24.44
CA SER A 193 -19.13 -10.28 24.08
C SER A 193 -17.62 -10.27 23.82
N ARG A 194 -17.18 -9.53 22.79
CA ARG A 194 -15.77 -9.47 22.39
C ARG A 194 -15.40 -8.11 21.81
N VAL A 195 -14.27 -7.56 22.27
CA VAL A 195 -13.63 -6.37 21.69
C VAL A 195 -12.22 -6.76 21.26
N ARG A 196 -11.83 -6.40 20.04
CA ARG A 196 -10.45 -6.55 19.56
C ARG A 196 -9.94 -5.30 18.86
N THR A 197 -8.63 -5.12 18.81
CA THR A 197 -7.96 -4.16 17.91
C THR A 197 -6.60 -4.65 17.44
N GLY A 198 -6.09 -4.09 16.34
CA GLY A 198 -4.68 -4.21 15.95
C GLY A 198 -3.84 -3.04 16.48
N ARG A 199 -2.54 -3.27 16.73
CA ARG A 199 -1.54 -2.21 16.94
C ARG A 199 -0.20 -2.61 16.31
N SER A 200 0.47 -1.66 15.65
CA SER A 200 1.80 -1.83 15.06
C SER A 200 2.85 -0.98 15.79
N ILE A 201 4.05 -1.52 15.99
CA ILE A 201 5.17 -0.87 16.66
C ILE A 201 5.90 0.01 15.66
N ARG A 202 6.12 1.27 16.05
CA ARG A 202 6.71 2.27 15.17
C ARG A 202 8.20 2.04 14.90
N GLY A 203 8.63 2.35 13.68
CA GLY A 203 10.02 2.30 13.23
C GLY A 203 10.43 0.94 12.65
N TYR A 204 9.61 -0.09 12.86
CA TYR A 204 9.68 -1.37 12.17
C TYR A 204 8.73 -1.37 10.98
N ALA A 205 9.07 -2.08 9.90
CA ALA A 205 8.15 -2.33 8.80
C ALA A 205 6.96 -3.21 9.23
N LEU A 206 5.83 -3.06 8.55
CA LEU A 206 4.60 -3.82 8.76
C LEU A 206 4.75 -5.26 8.21
N PRO A 207 3.94 -6.24 8.64
CA PRO A 207 4.04 -7.66 8.25
C PRO A 207 4.23 -7.99 6.76
N PRO A 208 3.66 -7.26 5.77
CA PRO A 208 3.92 -7.51 4.35
C PRO A 208 5.40 -7.38 3.99
N TYR A 209 6.12 -6.46 4.63
CA TYR A 209 7.48 -6.08 4.27
C TYR A 209 8.55 -6.44 5.30
N CYS A 210 8.22 -6.52 6.59
CA CYS A 210 9.18 -6.73 7.68
C CYS A 210 10.18 -7.88 7.44
N SER A 211 11.45 -7.61 7.79
CA SER A 211 12.52 -8.60 7.79
C SER A 211 12.31 -9.66 8.89
N ARG A 212 13.08 -10.75 8.85
CA ARG A 212 13.05 -11.77 9.91
C ARG A 212 13.57 -11.17 11.22
N ALA A 213 14.62 -10.35 11.13
CA ALA A 213 15.16 -9.63 12.27
C ALA A 213 14.15 -8.65 12.87
N GLU A 214 13.53 -7.80 12.05
CA GLU A 214 12.47 -6.88 12.51
C GLU A 214 11.32 -7.61 13.19
N ARG A 215 10.89 -8.75 12.63
CA ARG A 215 9.79 -9.54 13.18
C ARG A 215 10.13 -10.18 14.52
N ARG A 216 11.36 -10.69 14.67
CA ARG A 216 11.92 -11.24 15.93
C ARG A 216 12.10 -10.14 16.98
N ASP A 217 12.50 -8.93 16.57
CA ASP A 217 12.56 -7.77 17.45
C ASP A 217 11.17 -7.39 17.95
N VAL A 218 10.19 -7.28 17.05
CA VAL A 218 8.77 -7.04 17.39
C VAL A 218 8.22 -8.11 18.34
N GLU A 219 8.47 -9.39 18.05
CA GLU A 219 8.09 -10.50 18.96
C GLU A 219 8.71 -10.30 20.34
N LYS A 220 10.02 -10.07 20.41
CA LYS A 220 10.74 -9.85 21.66
C LYS A 220 10.13 -8.67 22.41
N ILE A 221 9.97 -7.51 21.77
CA ILE A 221 9.43 -6.28 22.35
C ILE A 221 8.02 -6.51 22.92
N CYS A 222 7.17 -7.23 22.19
CA CYS A 222 5.83 -7.61 22.65
C CYS A 222 5.89 -8.51 23.89
N ILE A 223 6.68 -9.59 23.88
CA ILE A 223 6.83 -10.50 25.03
C ILE A 223 7.40 -9.74 26.23
N ASP A 224 8.39 -8.88 26.01
CA ASP A 224 9.05 -8.04 27.01
C ASP A 224 8.09 -7.03 27.68
N ALA A 225 7.00 -6.63 27.00
CA ALA A 225 5.95 -5.79 27.55
C ALA A 225 4.82 -6.62 28.21
N LEU A 226 4.43 -7.74 27.58
CA LEU A 226 3.41 -8.65 28.11
C LEU A 226 3.85 -9.35 29.40
N ALA A 227 5.17 -9.56 29.58
CA ALA A 227 5.75 -10.10 30.81
C ALA A 227 5.67 -9.16 32.02
N THR A 228 5.39 -7.87 31.82
CA THR A 228 5.17 -6.92 32.94
C THR A 228 3.70 -6.84 33.36
N LEU A 229 2.80 -7.59 32.73
CA LEU A 229 1.39 -7.62 33.10
C LEU A 229 1.15 -8.46 34.37
N ASP A 230 0.32 -7.92 35.25
CA ASP A 230 0.09 -8.40 36.61
C ASP A 230 -1.40 -8.53 36.96
N GLY A 231 -1.68 -9.11 38.13
CA GLY A 231 -3.05 -9.33 38.61
C GLY A 231 -3.88 -10.18 37.62
N PRO A 232 -5.14 -9.81 37.33
CA PRO A 232 -5.99 -10.48 36.34
C PRO A 232 -5.43 -10.49 34.91
N LEU A 233 -4.44 -9.63 34.61
CA LEU A 233 -3.78 -9.56 33.32
C LEU A 233 -2.46 -10.34 33.29
N LYS A 234 -2.11 -11.09 34.34
CA LYS A 234 -0.96 -12.00 34.29
C LYS A 234 -1.25 -13.18 33.37
N GLY A 235 -0.30 -13.51 32.49
CA GLY A 235 -0.48 -14.52 31.44
C GLY A 235 0.80 -15.18 30.96
N THR A 236 0.66 -16.02 29.95
CA THR A 236 1.73 -16.84 29.37
C THR A 236 1.79 -16.64 27.86
N TYR A 237 3.01 -16.58 27.31
CA TYR A 237 3.25 -16.57 25.87
C TYR A 237 3.52 -17.98 25.34
N PHE A 238 2.94 -18.28 24.19
CA PHE A 238 3.07 -19.53 23.46
C PHE A 238 3.55 -19.22 22.04
N PRO A 239 4.85 -19.39 21.72
CA PRO A 239 5.32 -19.28 20.35
C PRO A 239 4.70 -20.39 19.49
N LEU A 240 4.31 -20.08 18.26
CA LEU A 240 3.86 -21.10 17.29
C LEU A 240 5.02 -22.02 16.90
N LYS A 241 6.24 -21.47 16.85
CA LYS A 241 7.47 -22.23 16.62
C LYS A 241 7.79 -23.14 17.80
N GLY A 242 7.78 -24.46 17.56
CA GLY A 242 8.04 -25.47 18.59
C GLY A 242 6.86 -25.77 19.52
N MET A 243 5.66 -25.27 19.20
CA MET A 243 4.42 -25.63 19.89
C MET A 243 4.16 -27.14 19.78
N THR A 244 3.80 -27.80 20.87
CA THR A 244 3.43 -29.23 20.85
C THR A 244 1.99 -29.43 20.37
N THR A 245 1.66 -30.62 19.87
CA THR A 245 0.29 -30.95 19.42
C THR A 245 -0.73 -30.73 20.55
N GLU A 246 -0.41 -31.06 21.80
CA GLU A 246 -1.32 -30.86 22.94
C GLU A 246 -1.53 -29.38 23.27
N GLN A 247 -0.51 -28.53 23.06
CA GLN A 247 -0.65 -27.08 23.19
C GLN A 247 -1.50 -26.50 22.05
N GLN A 248 -1.28 -27.00 20.83
CA GLN A 248 -2.01 -26.59 19.63
C GLN A 248 -3.50 -26.96 19.75
N ASP A 249 -3.82 -28.23 20.04
CA ASP A 249 -5.18 -28.74 20.24
C ASP A 249 -5.92 -27.97 21.34
N LYS A 250 -5.22 -27.61 22.42
CA LYS A 250 -5.77 -26.79 23.50
C LYS A 250 -6.09 -25.36 23.04
N LEU A 251 -5.20 -24.71 22.30
CA LEU A 251 -5.43 -23.37 21.74
C LEU A 251 -6.50 -23.38 20.64
N ILE A 252 -6.70 -24.49 19.92
CA ILE A 252 -7.83 -24.69 19.00
C ILE A 252 -9.13 -24.81 19.78
N ALA A 253 -9.17 -25.65 20.83
CA ALA A 253 -10.35 -25.84 21.69
C ALA A 253 -10.74 -24.56 22.47
N ASP A 254 -9.76 -23.72 22.81
CA ASP A 254 -9.97 -22.39 23.40
C ASP A 254 -10.37 -21.32 22.36
N HIS A 255 -10.38 -21.64 21.06
CA HIS A 255 -10.56 -20.71 19.93
C HIS A 255 -9.54 -19.56 19.89
N PHE A 256 -8.31 -19.82 20.33
CA PHE A 256 -7.21 -18.86 20.43
C PHE A 256 -6.14 -19.01 19.36
N LEU A 257 -5.99 -20.19 18.74
CA LEU A 257 -5.02 -20.40 17.68
C LEU A 257 -5.38 -19.57 16.43
N PHE A 258 -4.36 -18.98 15.80
CA PHE A 258 -4.45 -18.47 14.43
C PHE A 258 -3.54 -19.30 13.53
N ASP A 259 -4.08 -19.72 12.38
CA ASP A 259 -3.40 -20.62 11.45
C ASP A 259 -2.49 -19.87 10.45
N LYS A 260 -1.69 -20.64 9.71
CA LYS A 260 -0.92 -20.11 8.58
C LYS A 260 -1.88 -19.41 7.61
N PRO A 261 -1.60 -18.18 7.16
CA PRO A 261 -2.40 -17.55 6.12
C PRO A 261 -2.39 -18.43 4.85
N VAL A 262 -3.55 -18.97 4.49
CA VAL A 262 -3.77 -19.73 3.24
C VAL A 262 -4.66 -18.98 2.24
N SER A 263 -5.29 -17.88 2.67
CA SER A 263 -6.09 -17.02 1.81
C SER A 263 -5.20 -16.39 0.72
N PRO A 264 -5.59 -16.47 -0.58
CA PRO A 264 -4.90 -15.81 -1.68
C PRO A 264 -4.63 -14.31 -1.46
N LEU A 265 -5.51 -13.60 -0.74
CA LEU A 265 -5.32 -12.19 -0.39
C LEU A 265 -4.11 -11.99 0.53
N LEU A 266 -3.99 -12.80 1.59
CA LEU A 266 -2.91 -12.70 2.59
C LEU A 266 -1.58 -13.25 2.04
N MET A 267 -1.66 -14.27 1.17
CA MET A 267 -0.51 -14.81 0.43
C MET A 267 0.10 -13.78 -0.53
N SER A 268 -0.72 -13.16 -1.40
CA SER A 268 -0.25 -12.09 -2.31
C SER A 268 0.14 -10.81 -1.56
N ALA A 269 -0.36 -10.59 -0.32
CA ALA A 269 0.10 -9.55 0.59
C ALA A 269 1.39 -9.92 1.35
N ARG A 270 2.07 -11.03 1.02
CA ARG A 270 3.32 -11.49 1.65
C ARG A 270 3.27 -11.74 3.17
N MET A 271 2.08 -11.84 3.77
CA MET A 271 1.90 -12.00 5.23
C MET A 271 2.33 -13.39 5.74
N ALA A 272 2.30 -14.41 4.89
CA ALA A 272 2.73 -15.77 5.22
C ALA A 272 4.25 -15.99 5.23
N ARG A 273 5.07 -14.97 4.92
CA ARG A 273 6.54 -15.10 4.83
C ARG A 273 7.16 -15.56 6.15
N ASP A 274 8.08 -16.50 6.01
CA ASP A 274 8.87 -17.18 7.03
C ASP A 274 8.02 -17.85 8.13
N TRP A 275 6.79 -18.27 7.83
CA TRP A 275 5.89 -18.87 8.81
C TRP A 275 6.46 -20.19 9.39
N PRO A 276 6.43 -20.44 10.72
CA PRO A 276 5.80 -19.66 11.79
C PRO A 276 6.78 -18.76 12.58
N ASP A 277 7.92 -18.38 12.00
CA ASP A 277 9.01 -17.71 12.72
C ASP A 277 8.57 -16.36 13.31
N ALA A 278 8.88 -16.17 14.59
CA ALA A 278 8.50 -15.02 15.41
C ALA A 278 6.98 -14.74 15.53
N ARG A 279 6.13 -15.77 15.44
CA ARG A 279 4.68 -15.69 15.69
C ARG A 279 4.30 -16.42 16.96
N GLY A 280 3.29 -15.91 17.67
CA GLY A 280 2.76 -16.59 18.85
C GLY A 280 1.59 -15.87 19.50
N ILE A 281 1.12 -16.48 20.59
CA ILE A 281 -0.12 -16.13 21.28
C ILE A 281 0.20 -15.92 22.74
N TRP A 282 -0.17 -14.78 23.30
CA TRP A 282 -0.22 -14.57 24.74
C TRP A 282 -1.67 -14.60 25.20
N HIS A 283 -1.96 -15.21 26.35
CA HIS A 283 -3.25 -15.04 27.03
C HIS A 283 -3.10 -15.02 28.55
N ASN A 284 -4.04 -14.36 29.23
CA ASN A 284 -4.10 -14.34 30.70
C ASN A 284 -4.61 -15.67 31.27
N ALA A 285 -4.44 -15.86 32.58
CA ALA A 285 -4.87 -17.09 33.27
C ALA A 285 -6.37 -17.41 33.07
N ASP A 286 -7.22 -16.38 33.12
CA ASP A 286 -8.68 -16.49 33.01
C ASP A 286 -9.19 -16.67 31.56
N LYS A 287 -8.28 -16.69 30.57
CA LYS A 287 -8.61 -16.83 29.14
C LYS A 287 -9.64 -15.80 28.63
N ASN A 288 -9.60 -14.58 29.18
CA ASN A 288 -10.55 -13.51 28.86
C ASN A 288 -9.85 -12.24 28.33
N PHE A 289 -8.52 -12.23 28.26
CA PHE A 289 -7.68 -11.24 27.60
C PHE A 289 -6.49 -11.92 26.90
N LEU A 290 -6.26 -11.58 25.63
CA LEU A 290 -5.37 -12.31 24.71
C LEU A 290 -4.68 -11.32 23.75
N VAL A 291 -3.45 -11.63 23.33
CA VAL A 291 -2.70 -10.89 22.31
C VAL A 291 -2.08 -11.87 21.31
N TRP A 292 -2.45 -11.78 20.02
CA TRP A 292 -1.67 -12.40 18.95
C TRP A 292 -0.51 -11.50 18.55
N VAL A 293 0.62 -12.09 18.17
CA VAL A 293 1.85 -11.39 17.78
C VAL A 293 2.26 -11.82 16.36
N ASN A 294 2.51 -10.84 15.49
CA ASN A 294 2.96 -10.97 14.10
C ASN A 294 2.01 -11.75 13.15
N GLU A 295 0.70 -11.50 13.25
CA GLU A 295 -0.35 -12.04 12.35
C GLU A 295 -0.54 -11.09 11.14
N GLU A 296 -1.70 -10.43 11.01
CA GLU A 296 -1.95 -9.41 9.97
C GLU A 296 -1.26 -8.06 10.31
N ASP A 297 -1.11 -7.81 11.61
CA ASP A 297 -0.47 -6.64 12.23
C ASP A 297 0.57 -7.14 13.28
N HIS A 298 1.43 -6.26 13.81
CA HIS A 298 2.42 -6.68 14.83
C HIS A 298 1.77 -7.24 16.09
N THR A 299 0.65 -6.66 16.53
CA THR A 299 -0.16 -7.18 17.63
C THR A 299 -1.65 -7.10 17.32
N ARG A 300 -2.41 -8.06 17.86
CA ARG A 300 -3.87 -8.07 17.85
C ARG A 300 -4.39 -8.38 19.25
N VAL A 301 -4.78 -7.32 19.95
CA VAL A 301 -5.23 -7.34 21.35
C VAL A 301 -6.73 -7.61 21.40
N ILE A 302 -7.15 -8.56 22.24
CA ILE A 302 -8.50 -9.10 22.30
C ILE A 302 -8.92 -9.21 23.78
N SER A 303 -10.13 -8.74 24.09
CA SER A 303 -10.85 -9.01 25.34
C SER A 303 -12.15 -9.70 25.00
N MET A 304 -12.54 -10.74 25.73
CA MET A 304 -13.77 -11.48 25.49
C MET A 304 -14.27 -12.22 26.74
N GLU A 305 -15.58 -12.42 26.84
CA GLU A 305 -16.21 -13.33 27.81
C GLU A 305 -17.56 -13.86 27.29
N THR A 306 -18.05 -14.93 27.93
CA THR A 306 -19.40 -15.44 27.74
C THR A 306 -20.44 -14.51 28.36
N GLY A 307 -21.61 -14.40 27.74
CA GLY A 307 -22.68 -13.49 28.14
C GLY A 307 -22.55 -12.06 27.58
N GLY A 308 -23.46 -11.20 28.00
CA GLY A 308 -23.67 -9.87 27.43
C GLY A 308 -22.90 -8.71 28.06
N ASN A 309 -22.00 -8.93 29.01
CA ASN A 309 -21.32 -7.84 29.74
C ASN A 309 -20.19 -7.18 28.93
N MET A 310 -20.58 -6.51 27.85
CA MET A 310 -19.70 -5.70 26.99
C MET A 310 -18.95 -4.63 27.80
N LYS A 311 -19.55 -4.08 28.86
CA LYS A 311 -18.89 -3.08 29.72
C LYS A 311 -17.66 -3.65 30.41
N ASN A 312 -17.77 -4.83 31.04
CA ASN A 312 -16.63 -5.51 31.66
C ASN A 312 -15.56 -5.92 30.63
N VAL A 313 -15.99 -6.43 29.46
CA VAL A 313 -15.08 -6.74 28.34
C VAL A 313 -14.29 -5.52 27.91
N PHE A 314 -14.96 -4.38 27.74
CA PHE A 314 -14.34 -3.13 27.30
C PHE A 314 -13.44 -2.51 28.38
N THR A 315 -13.85 -2.50 29.65
CA THR A 315 -13.00 -2.07 30.77
C THR A 315 -11.71 -2.89 30.83
N ARG A 316 -11.79 -4.21 30.70
CA ARG A 316 -10.61 -5.09 30.63
C ARG A 316 -9.76 -4.84 29.39
N PHE A 317 -10.38 -4.59 28.24
CA PHE A 317 -9.69 -4.23 26.99
C PHE A 317 -8.88 -2.94 27.14
N CYS A 318 -9.51 -1.86 27.60
CA CYS A 318 -8.86 -0.56 27.79
C CYS A 318 -7.72 -0.64 28.81
N ASN A 319 -7.96 -1.27 29.97
CA ASN A 319 -6.94 -1.44 31.01
C ASN A 319 -5.75 -2.28 30.52
N GLY A 320 -6.02 -3.37 29.78
CA GLY A 320 -4.99 -4.21 29.19
C GLY A 320 -4.16 -3.47 28.13
N LEU A 321 -4.83 -2.78 27.20
CA LEU A 321 -4.18 -2.05 26.12
C LEU A 321 -3.30 -0.90 26.67
N ASN A 322 -3.82 -0.12 27.62
CA ASN A 322 -3.07 0.95 28.28
C ASN A 322 -1.84 0.43 29.03
N LYS A 323 -1.94 -0.73 29.72
CA LYS A 323 -0.77 -1.36 30.37
C LYS A 323 0.29 -1.81 29.35
N VAL A 324 -0.12 -2.45 28.25
CA VAL A 324 0.80 -2.86 27.17
C VAL A 324 1.49 -1.64 26.55
N GLU A 325 0.74 -0.58 26.22
CA GLU A 325 1.32 0.63 25.62
C GLU A 325 2.28 1.35 26.58
N ASN A 326 1.95 1.45 27.86
CA ASN A 326 2.85 2.04 28.87
C ASN A 326 4.12 1.20 29.07
N ALA A 327 4.02 -0.14 29.02
CA ALA A 327 5.18 -1.02 29.07
C ALA A 327 6.09 -0.84 27.85
N LEU A 328 5.54 -0.70 26.64
CA LEU A 328 6.30 -0.35 25.43
C LEU A 328 7.00 1.00 25.56
N LYS A 329 6.26 2.05 25.99
CA LYS A 329 6.81 3.40 26.21
C LYS A 329 7.95 3.42 27.23
N SER A 330 7.84 2.63 28.30
CA SER A 330 8.92 2.50 29.31
C SER A 330 10.24 1.95 28.74
N LYS A 331 10.18 1.25 27.60
CA LYS A 331 11.33 0.69 26.88
C LYS A 331 11.72 1.50 25.64
N GLY A 332 11.12 2.68 25.44
CA GLY A 332 11.41 3.58 24.32
C GLY A 332 10.67 3.26 23.02
N TYR A 333 9.65 2.39 23.05
CA TYR A 333 8.83 2.04 21.89
C TYR A 333 7.45 2.71 21.95
N GLU A 334 6.89 3.05 20.79
CA GLU A 334 5.55 3.59 20.65
C GLU A 334 4.78 2.87 19.54
N PHE A 335 3.45 2.91 19.58
CA PHE A 335 2.64 2.45 18.45
C PHE A 335 2.70 3.45 17.27
N MET A 336 2.51 2.94 16.05
CA MET A 336 2.28 3.76 14.88
C MET A 336 0.92 4.46 15.02
N TRP A 337 0.95 5.78 14.98
CA TRP A 337 -0.22 6.64 15.17
C TRP A 337 0.01 7.99 14.51
N ASN A 338 -0.98 8.54 13.83
CA ASN A 338 -0.97 9.93 13.41
C ASN A 338 -2.36 10.57 13.52
N GLU A 339 -2.39 11.90 13.51
CA GLU A 339 -3.61 12.69 13.76
C GLU A 339 -4.71 12.44 12.72
N HIS A 340 -4.35 12.07 11.49
CA HIS A 340 -5.31 11.83 10.40
C HIS A 340 -5.87 10.39 10.42
N LEU A 341 -5.00 9.40 10.58
CA LEU A 341 -5.36 7.97 10.43
C LEU A 341 -5.58 7.25 11.75
N GLY A 342 -5.39 7.91 12.90
CA GLY A 342 -5.37 7.22 14.19
C GLY A 342 -4.23 6.23 14.26
N TYR A 343 -4.47 5.05 14.81
CA TYR A 343 -3.50 3.95 14.79
C TYR A 343 -3.32 3.40 13.38
N VAL A 344 -2.06 3.29 12.96
CA VAL A 344 -1.70 2.83 11.61
C VAL A 344 -1.48 1.32 11.64
N LEU A 345 -2.12 0.62 10.70
CA LEU A 345 -2.17 -0.83 10.57
C LEU A 345 -2.00 -1.26 9.11
N THR A 346 -1.76 -2.55 8.89
CA THR A 346 -1.36 -3.07 7.58
C THR A 346 -2.42 -2.85 6.49
N CYS A 347 -3.67 -3.19 6.79
CA CYS A 347 -4.78 -3.02 5.85
C CYS A 347 -5.47 -1.68 6.11
N PRO A 348 -5.73 -0.84 5.08
CA PRO A 348 -6.48 0.41 5.22
C PRO A 348 -7.86 0.25 5.88
N SER A 349 -8.49 -0.94 5.83
CA SER A 349 -9.76 -1.17 6.53
C SER A 349 -9.65 -1.14 8.06
N ASN A 350 -8.45 -1.29 8.62
CA ASN A 350 -8.22 -1.41 10.06
C ASN A 350 -7.74 -0.08 10.68
N LEU A 351 -7.50 0.97 9.89
CA LEU A 351 -7.07 2.29 10.40
C LEU A 351 -8.06 2.91 11.39
N GLY A 352 -7.59 3.89 12.15
CA GLY A 352 -8.33 4.61 13.17
C GLY A 352 -8.18 3.96 14.53
N THR A 353 -9.28 3.43 15.05
CA THR A 353 -9.30 2.68 16.31
C THR A 353 -8.72 1.28 16.17
N GLY A 354 -8.79 0.70 14.96
CA GLY A 354 -8.65 -0.74 14.70
C GLY A 354 -9.73 -1.61 15.33
N VAL A 355 -10.72 -1.02 16.02
CA VAL A 355 -11.63 -1.77 16.87
C VAL A 355 -12.63 -2.59 16.07
N ARG A 356 -12.79 -3.85 16.49
CA ARG A 356 -13.99 -4.63 16.24
C ARG A 356 -14.56 -5.08 17.57
N ALA A 357 -15.56 -4.35 18.03
CA ALA A 357 -16.48 -4.75 19.09
C ALA A 357 -17.62 -5.56 18.46
N GLY A 358 -18.05 -6.63 19.12
CA GLY A 358 -19.15 -7.44 18.65
C GLY A 358 -19.65 -8.43 19.67
N VAL A 359 -20.85 -8.93 19.43
CA VAL A 359 -21.52 -9.94 20.26
C VAL A 359 -22.05 -11.06 19.39
N HIS A 360 -22.10 -12.28 19.96
CA HIS A 360 -22.98 -13.31 19.44
C HIS A 360 -24.38 -13.09 20.01
N VAL A 361 -25.36 -12.82 19.14
CA VAL A 361 -26.75 -12.63 19.53
C VAL A 361 -27.66 -13.56 18.74
N LYS A 362 -28.57 -14.23 19.45
CA LYS A 362 -29.57 -15.15 18.91
C LYS A 362 -30.88 -14.41 18.67
N ILE A 363 -31.25 -14.22 17.39
CA ILE A 363 -32.45 -13.50 16.94
C ILE A 363 -33.15 -14.23 15.76
N PRO A 364 -33.61 -15.48 15.96
CA PRO A 364 -34.20 -16.31 14.90
C PRO A 364 -35.44 -15.72 14.22
N HIS A 365 -36.20 -14.84 14.86
CA HIS A 365 -37.37 -14.20 14.28
C HIS A 365 -37.00 -12.94 13.49
N PHE A 366 -36.34 -11.96 14.11
CA PHE A 366 -36.02 -10.67 13.49
C PHE A 366 -35.00 -10.81 12.37
N SER A 367 -34.07 -11.76 12.46
CA SER A 367 -33.11 -12.04 11.38
C SER A 367 -33.74 -12.44 10.03
N ARG A 368 -35.01 -12.90 10.06
CA ARG A 368 -35.82 -13.27 8.88
C ARG A 368 -36.76 -12.13 8.44
N HIS A 369 -36.83 -11.03 9.20
CA HIS A 369 -37.66 -9.88 8.87
C HIS A 369 -37.01 -9.07 7.73
N PRO A 370 -37.79 -8.56 6.74
CA PRO A 370 -37.23 -7.77 5.63
C PRO A 370 -36.37 -6.58 6.09
N ASP A 371 -36.78 -5.90 7.16
CA ASP A 371 -36.09 -4.71 7.68
C ASP A 371 -34.78 -5.00 8.44
N PHE A 372 -34.39 -6.27 8.66
CA PHE A 372 -33.18 -6.61 9.42
C PHE A 372 -31.93 -5.92 8.86
N GLN A 373 -31.78 -5.90 7.53
CA GLN A 373 -30.64 -5.24 6.89
C GLN A 373 -30.72 -3.71 6.97
N ALA A 374 -31.93 -3.13 6.95
CA ALA A 374 -32.12 -1.70 7.11
C ALA A 374 -31.77 -1.23 8.53
N VAL A 375 -32.21 -1.96 9.56
CA VAL A 375 -31.87 -1.69 10.97
C VAL A 375 -30.36 -1.81 11.21
N LEU A 376 -29.70 -2.86 10.71
CA LEU A 376 -28.24 -2.97 10.80
C LEU A 376 -27.52 -1.78 10.12
N THR A 377 -28.01 -1.34 8.96
CA THR A 377 -27.45 -0.19 8.23
C THR A 377 -27.62 1.11 9.02
N HIS A 378 -28.80 1.35 9.61
CA HIS A 378 -29.10 2.52 10.44
C HIS A 378 -28.16 2.60 11.66
N TYR A 379 -27.99 1.49 12.39
CA TYR A 379 -27.10 1.42 13.55
C TYR A 379 -25.61 1.23 13.20
N ARG A 380 -25.19 1.35 11.93
CA ARG A 380 -23.78 1.16 11.50
C ARG A 380 -23.19 -0.21 11.91
N LEU A 381 -24.03 -1.24 11.89
CA LEU A 381 -23.69 -2.62 12.26
C LEU A 381 -23.56 -3.55 11.05
N GLN A 382 -22.74 -4.57 11.19
CA GLN A 382 -22.57 -5.67 10.24
C GLN A 382 -22.80 -7.02 10.93
N LYS A 383 -23.36 -7.97 10.19
CA LYS A 383 -23.60 -9.36 10.63
C LYS A 383 -22.62 -10.34 9.99
N ARG A 384 -22.27 -11.39 10.72
CA ARG A 384 -21.56 -12.59 10.22
C ARG A 384 -22.19 -13.84 10.85
N GLY A 385 -21.96 -15.01 10.26
CA GLY A 385 -22.33 -16.29 10.87
C GLY A 385 -21.47 -16.62 12.07
N THR A 386 -21.82 -17.71 12.75
CA THR A 386 -21.32 -18.09 14.08
C THR A 386 -19.83 -18.43 14.13
N GLY A 387 -19.19 -18.70 12.99
CA GLY A 387 -17.75 -19.02 12.87
C GLY A 387 -16.92 -17.94 12.19
N GLY A 388 -17.48 -16.76 11.89
CA GLY A 388 -16.77 -15.65 11.25
C GLY A 388 -17.22 -15.36 9.81
N VAL A 389 -16.31 -14.79 9.01
CA VAL A 389 -16.58 -14.41 7.60
C VAL A 389 -16.98 -15.66 6.81
N ASP A 390 -17.97 -15.54 5.95
CA ASP A 390 -18.47 -16.59 5.05
C ASP A 390 -19.06 -17.85 5.73
N THR A 391 -19.20 -17.84 7.06
CA THR A 391 -19.95 -18.88 7.78
C THR A 391 -21.45 -18.58 7.81
N ALA A 392 -22.27 -19.64 7.83
CA ALA A 392 -23.71 -19.52 8.01
C ALA A 392 -24.07 -19.22 9.48
N SER A 393 -25.18 -18.52 9.71
CA SER A 393 -25.78 -18.36 11.04
C SER A 393 -26.37 -19.68 11.53
N THR A 394 -25.99 -20.13 12.73
CA THR A 394 -26.58 -21.31 13.36
C THR A 394 -27.78 -20.91 14.21
N ASP A 395 -28.96 -21.47 13.92
CA ASP A 395 -30.18 -21.28 14.72
C ASP A 395 -30.53 -19.80 15.04
N GLY A 396 -30.42 -18.93 14.03
CA GLY A 396 -30.68 -17.49 14.17
C GLY A 396 -29.61 -16.70 14.92
N THR A 397 -28.44 -17.31 15.20
CA THR A 397 -27.32 -16.65 15.90
C THR A 397 -26.39 -15.94 14.91
N PHE A 398 -26.05 -14.69 15.19
CA PHE A 398 -25.16 -13.86 14.38
C PHE A 398 -24.08 -13.19 15.25
N ASP A 399 -22.88 -13.06 14.69
CA ASP A 399 -21.83 -12.14 15.17
C ASP A 399 -22.17 -10.73 14.64
N ILE A 400 -22.74 -9.90 15.52
CA ILE A 400 -23.11 -8.51 15.25
C ILE A 400 -22.01 -7.59 15.76
N SER A 401 -21.49 -6.72 14.89
CA SER A 401 -20.30 -5.90 15.19
C SER A 401 -20.31 -4.55 14.48
N ASN A 402 -19.50 -3.60 14.95
CA ASN A 402 -19.34 -2.27 14.34
C ASN A 402 -18.78 -2.35 12.90
N VAL A 403 -19.33 -1.52 12.01
CA VAL A 403 -18.78 -1.25 10.68
C VAL A 403 -17.60 -0.28 10.76
N ASP A 404 -17.77 0.82 11.49
CA ASP A 404 -16.83 1.95 11.55
C ASP A 404 -15.57 1.67 12.36
N ARG A 405 -14.45 2.24 11.92
CA ARG A 405 -13.13 2.19 12.59
C ARG A 405 -12.41 3.53 12.57
N LEU A 406 -12.60 4.30 11.50
CA LEU A 406 -12.01 5.61 11.28
C LEU A 406 -13.11 6.70 11.38
N GLY A 407 -12.75 7.86 11.92
CA GLY A 407 -13.65 8.99 12.19
C GLY A 407 -14.43 8.99 13.51
N THR A 408 -14.56 7.85 14.20
CA THR A 408 -15.19 7.74 15.53
C THR A 408 -14.27 7.05 16.53
N SER A 409 -14.45 7.28 17.83
CA SER A 409 -13.59 6.71 18.89
C SER A 409 -13.93 5.27 19.28
N GLU A 410 -13.05 4.61 20.04
CA GLU A 410 -13.28 3.25 20.54
C GLU A 410 -14.57 3.17 21.37
N VAL A 411 -14.78 4.11 22.31
CA VAL A 411 -16.03 4.23 23.09
C VAL A 411 -17.25 4.35 22.17
N GLN A 412 -17.23 5.26 21.20
CA GLN A 412 -18.37 5.46 20.28
C GLN A 412 -18.71 4.19 19.49
N GLN A 413 -17.69 3.47 19.03
CA GLN A 413 -17.86 2.21 18.28
C GLN A 413 -18.39 1.06 19.14
N VAL A 414 -18.02 1.00 20.42
CA VAL A 414 -18.58 0.02 21.37
C VAL A 414 -20.02 0.40 21.76
N GLN A 415 -20.29 1.69 22.03
CA GLN A 415 -21.63 2.18 22.34
C GLN A 415 -22.61 1.88 21.20
N THR A 416 -22.20 2.09 19.95
CA THR A 416 -22.96 1.73 18.74
C THR A 416 -23.39 0.25 18.73
N VAL A 417 -22.52 -0.65 19.18
CA VAL A 417 -22.84 -2.08 19.31
C VAL A 417 -23.80 -2.33 20.47
N VAL A 418 -23.59 -1.73 21.63
CA VAL A 418 -24.49 -1.86 22.80
C VAL A 418 -25.92 -1.42 22.44
N ASP A 419 -26.07 -0.23 21.85
CA ASP A 419 -27.37 0.36 21.55
C ASP A 419 -28.11 -0.41 20.45
N GLY A 420 -27.41 -0.73 19.35
CA GLY A 420 -28.00 -1.50 18.27
C GLY A 420 -28.37 -2.93 18.67
N VAL A 421 -27.56 -3.61 19.51
CA VAL A 421 -27.90 -4.94 20.04
C VAL A 421 -29.12 -4.89 20.96
N LYS A 422 -29.24 -3.87 21.82
CA LYS A 422 -30.47 -3.64 22.61
C LYS A 422 -31.69 -3.54 21.71
N LYS A 423 -31.61 -2.78 20.61
CA LYS A 423 -32.71 -2.65 19.65
C LYS A 423 -33.03 -3.96 18.92
N LEU A 424 -32.02 -4.73 18.50
CA LEU A 424 -32.23 -6.04 17.88
C LEU A 424 -32.95 -7.02 18.84
N VAL A 425 -32.58 -7.03 20.12
CA VAL A 425 -33.23 -7.88 21.15
C VAL A 425 -34.64 -7.38 21.50
N GLU A 426 -34.89 -6.07 21.52
CA GLU A 426 -36.23 -5.49 21.65
C GLU A 426 -37.15 -5.97 20.53
N LEU A 427 -36.70 -5.89 19.27
CA LEU A 427 -37.46 -6.31 18.09
C LEU A 427 -37.69 -7.83 18.06
N GLU A 428 -36.73 -8.63 18.51
CA GLU A 428 -36.90 -10.08 18.68
C GLU A 428 -38.00 -10.41 19.70
N LYS A 429 -37.97 -9.76 20.88
CA LYS A 429 -38.99 -9.93 21.93
C LYS A 429 -40.40 -9.58 21.45
N VAL A 430 -40.53 -8.51 20.65
CA VAL A 430 -41.81 -8.15 20.03
C VAL A 430 -42.32 -9.28 19.14
N LEU A 431 -41.47 -9.83 18.26
CA LEU A 431 -41.85 -10.93 17.36
C LEU A 431 -42.16 -12.24 18.10
N GLU A 432 -41.47 -12.55 19.20
CA GLU A 432 -41.81 -13.70 20.06
C GLU A 432 -43.20 -13.58 20.71
N SER A 433 -43.73 -12.37 20.91
CA SER A 433 -44.94 -12.10 21.70
C SER A 433 -46.28 -12.12 20.93
N VAL A 434 -46.25 -12.43 19.63
CA VAL A 434 -47.41 -12.49 18.70
C VAL A 434 -48.04 -11.13 18.35
N SER A 435 -47.46 -10.46 17.35
CA SER A 435 -48.23 -9.74 16.32
C SER A 435 -47.40 -9.59 15.05
N LEU A 436 -48.00 -9.77 13.87
CA LEU A 436 -47.35 -9.68 12.55
C LEU A 436 -47.05 -8.24 12.10
N LEU A 437 -47.02 -7.30 13.03
CA LEU A 437 -46.71 -5.90 12.80
C LEU A 437 -45.65 -5.46 13.81
N ILE A 438 -44.38 -5.53 13.41
CA ILE A 438 -43.36 -4.70 14.04
C ILE A 438 -43.81 -3.24 13.89
N PRO A 439 -43.91 -2.44 14.96
CA PRO A 439 -44.10 -1.02 14.83
C PRO A 439 -42.93 -0.46 14.02
N ARG A 440 -43.20 0.01 12.79
CA ARG A 440 -42.15 0.68 11.99
C ARG A 440 -41.58 1.79 12.85
N ASP A 441 -40.28 1.72 13.11
CA ASP A 441 -39.59 2.64 14.01
C ASP A 441 -39.92 4.09 13.60
N PRO A 442 -40.50 4.92 14.49
CA PRO A 442 -40.80 6.30 14.17
C PRO A 442 -39.58 7.06 13.65
N ALA A 443 -38.36 6.75 14.09
CA ALA A 443 -37.14 7.37 13.57
C ALA A 443 -36.88 6.99 12.09
N VAL A 444 -37.19 5.76 11.69
CA VAL A 444 -37.06 5.29 10.28
C VAL A 444 -38.17 5.90 9.41
N VAL A 445 -39.41 5.94 9.90
CA VAL A 445 -40.55 6.52 9.15
C VAL A 445 -40.45 8.04 9.05
N GLN A 446 -39.93 8.72 10.08
CA GLN A 446 -39.80 10.17 10.12
C GLN A 446 -38.57 10.68 9.34
N ALA A 447 -37.53 9.85 9.16
CA ALA A 447 -36.44 10.13 8.22
C ALA A 447 -36.92 10.15 6.75
N GLU A 448 -37.92 9.33 6.39
CA GLU A 448 -38.53 9.31 5.05
C GLU A 448 -39.70 10.29 4.89
N ARG A 449 -40.25 10.81 5.99
CA ARG A 449 -41.40 11.74 5.99
C ARG A 449 -41.20 12.95 6.91
N THR A 450 -40.29 13.84 6.55
CA THR A 450 -40.43 15.32 6.62
C THR A 450 -39.12 16.01 6.20
N LYS A 451 -38.91 16.13 4.88
CA LYS A 451 -37.85 16.99 4.28
C LYS A 451 -38.40 18.00 3.27
N GLU A 452 -39.69 18.34 3.37
CA GLU A 452 -40.26 19.43 2.55
C GLU A 452 -39.54 20.76 2.89
N GLY A 453 -38.74 21.25 1.94
CA GLY A 453 -37.95 22.47 2.05
C GLY A 453 -36.49 22.30 2.49
N TYR A 454 -36.05 21.12 2.96
CA TYR A 454 -34.65 20.91 3.32
C TYR A 454 -33.80 20.58 2.07
N PRO A 455 -32.68 21.27 1.80
CA PRO A 455 -31.84 20.99 0.63
C PRO A 455 -31.26 19.58 0.58
N ASP A 456 -31.19 18.97 -0.61
CA ASP A 456 -30.40 17.76 -0.82
C ASP A 456 -28.93 18.10 -1.05
N PHE A 457 -28.07 17.55 -0.20
CA PHE A 457 -26.61 17.71 -0.24
C PHE A 457 -25.88 16.44 -0.72
N SER A 458 -26.59 15.43 -1.22
CA SER A 458 -26.02 14.14 -1.66
C SER A 458 -24.91 14.23 -2.72
N LYS A 459 -24.76 15.40 -3.38
CA LYS A 459 -23.77 15.67 -4.43
C LYS A 459 -22.88 16.88 -4.11
N HIS A 460 -22.92 17.41 -2.89
CA HIS A 460 -22.29 18.69 -2.54
C HIS A 460 -20.94 18.51 -1.85
N ASN A 461 -19.95 19.31 -2.24
CA ASN A 461 -18.61 19.38 -1.67
C ASN A 461 -18.29 20.80 -1.16
N ASN A 462 -18.96 21.20 -0.08
CA ASN A 462 -18.72 22.48 0.59
C ASN A 462 -18.95 22.38 2.10
N HIS A 463 -18.28 23.24 2.88
CA HIS A 463 -18.33 23.22 4.35
C HIS A 463 -19.75 23.39 4.89
N MET A 464 -20.54 24.32 4.35
CA MET A 464 -21.93 24.54 4.77
C MET A 464 -22.78 23.27 4.61
N ALA A 465 -22.69 22.58 3.47
CA ALA A 465 -23.43 21.33 3.23
C ALA A 465 -23.04 20.19 4.18
N ASN A 466 -21.78 20.16 4.65
CA ASN A 466 -21.29 19.19 5.64
C ASN A 466 -21.69 19.54 7.09
N CYS A 467 -21.93 20.82 7.37
CA CYS A 467 -22.25 21.33 8.70
C CYS A 467 -23.75 21.54 8.95
N LEU A 468 -24.53 21.87 7.91
CA LEU A 468 -25.96 22.10 8.01
C LEU A 468 -26.66 20.74 8.18
N THR A 469 -27.17 20.50 9.38
CA THR A 469 -28.08 19.37 9.66
C THR A 469 -29.52 19.82 9.50
N TYR A 470 -30.45 18.85 9.43
CA TYR A 470 -31.88 19.14 9.39
C TYR A 470 -32.34 19.94 10.62
N ASP A 471 -31.83 19.63 11.82
CA ASP A 471 -32.19 20.35 13.04
C ASP A 471 -31.65 21.78 13.06
N ILE A 472 -30.41 22.01 12.60
CA ILE A 472 -29.87 23.37 12.47
C ILE A 472 -30.71 24.16 11.46
N TRP A 473 -30.99 23.62 10.27
CA TRP A 473 -31.86 24.28 9.29
C TRP A 473 -33.24 24.59 9.85
N LYS A 474 -33.89 23.61 10.49
CA LYS A 474 -35.23 23.74 11.08
C LYS A 474 -35.30 24.83 12.15
N ASN A 475 -34.23 24.99 12.95
CA ASN A 475 -34.15 26.00 14.01
C ASN A 475 -33.79 27.41 13.50
N LEU A 476 -33.22 27.52 12.30
CA LEU A 476 -32.75 28.78 11.72
C LEU A 476 -33.59 29.32 10.56
N LYS A 477 -34.35 28.48 9.83
CA LYS A 477 -35.02 28.84 8.57
C LYS A 477 -35.94 30.07 8.65
N ASP A 478 -36.62 30.26 9.79
CA ASP A 478 -37.56 31.36 10.01
C ASP A 478 -36.91 32.58 10.69
N LYS A 479 -35.64 32.48 11.12
CA LYS A 479 -34.89 33.60 11.72
C LYS A 479 -34.47 34.60 10.65
N LYS A 480 -34.40 35.88 11.05
CA LYS A 480 -33.88 36.98 10.25
C LYS A 480 -33.01 37.90 11.10
N THR A 481 -32.02 38.54 10.49
CA THR A 481 -31.22 39.59 11.14
C THR A 481 -32.04 40.88 11.30
N PRO A 482 -31.59 41.87 12.08
CA PRO A 482 -32.29 43.15 12.21
C PRO A 482 -32.46 43.91 10.88
N SER A 483 -31.57 43.69 9.91
CA SER A 483 -31.68 44.24 8.54
C SER A 483 -32.59 43.42 7.61
N GLY A 484 -33.13 42.28 8.09
CA GLY A 484 -34.02 41.39 7.35
C GLY A 484 -33.33 40.28 6.55
N TYR A 485 -32.01 40.09 6.67
CA TYR A 485 -31.31 38.99 5.99
C TYR A 485 -31.68 37.62 6.58
N THR A 486 -31.75 36.58 5.74
CA THR A 486 -32.32 35.26 6.10
C THR A 486 -31.30 34.13 5.97
N LEU A 487 -31.59 32.97 6.56
CA LEU A 487 -30.78 31.76 6.38
C LEU A 487 -30.58 31.42 4.90
N ASP A 488 -31.65 31.45 4.09
CA ASP A 488 -31.59 31.20 2.64
C ASP A 488 -30.68 32.21 1.91
N GLY A 489 -30.63 33.45 2.38
CA GLY A 489 -29.65 34.44 1.93
C GLY A 489 -28.22 33.96 2.19
N CYS A 490 -27.94 33.53 3.42
CA CYS A 490 -26.63 33.03 3.81
C CYS A 490 -26.20 31.78 3.02
N ILE A 491 -27.06 30.75 2.94
CA ILE A 491 -26.69 29.42 2.40
C ILE A 491 -26.91 29.29 0.88
N GLY A 492 -27.63 30.22 0.24
CA GLY A 492 -28.07 30.09 -1.15
C GLY A 492 -26.94 29.81 -2.15
N THR A 493 -25.75 30.38 -1.92
CA THR A 493 -24.58 30.10 -2.77
C THR A 493 -24.13 28.64 -2.72
N GLY A 494 -24.17 27.97 -1.57
CA GLY A 494 -23.77 26.56 -1.43
C GLY A 494 -24.89 25.59 -1.76
N VAL A 495 -26.16 25.99 -1.60
CA VAL A 495 -27.31 25.17 -2.02
C VAL A 495 -27.36 25.07 -3.55
N MET A 496 -27.26 26.21 -4.25
CA MET A 496 -27.32 26.24 -5.73
C MET A 496 -26.05 25.70 -6.41
N ASN A 497 -24.90 25.70 -5.73
CA ASN A 497 -23.63 25.25 -6.31
C ASN A 497 -23.09 24.04 -5.53
N PRO A 498 -23.15 22.81 -6.06
CA PRO A 498 -22.64 21.61 -5.38
C PRO A 498 -21.11 21.60 -5.17
N GLY A 499 -20.38 22.63 -5.57
CA GLY A 499 -18.93 22.71 -5.39
C GLY A 499 -18.14 21.90 -6.43
N HIS A 500 -16.82 21.90 -6.29
CA HIS A 500 -15.91 21.26 -7.24
C HIS A 500 -15.35 19.96 -6.62
N PRO A 501 -15.23 18.84 -7.35
CA PRO A 501 -14.79 17.56 -6.78
C PRO A 501 -13.43 17.59 -6.07
N HIS A 502 -12.57 18.55 -6.43
CA HIS A 502 -11.21 18.66 -5.90
C HIS A 502 -11.01 19.84 -4.94
N ILE A 503 -12.03 20.69 -4.70
CA ILE A 503 -11.92 21.89 -3.87
C ILE A 503 -13.16 22.04 -2.98
N MET A 504 -12.95 21.90 -1.67
CA MET A 504 -13.96 22.17 -0.64
C MET A 504 -14.20 23.69 -0.57
N THR A 505 -15.38 24.16 -1.01
CA THR A 505 -15.76 25.58 -0.90
C THR A 505 -16.46 25.86 0.44
N VAL A 506 -16.70 27.13 0.79
CA VAL A 506 -17.39 27.47 2.04
C VAL A 506 -18.89 27.16 1.96
N GLY A 507 -19.55 27.55 0.87
CA GLY A 507 -20.98 27.33 0.67
C GLY A 507 -21.93 28.33 1.34
N MET A 508 -21.42 29.36 2.04
CA MET A 508 -22.26 30.42 2.61
C MET A 508 -21.56 31.78 2.69
N VAL A 509 -22.34 32.84 2.84
CA VAL A 509 -21.91 34.24 3.03
C VAL A 509 -22.73 34.93 4.13
N ALA A 510 -22.23 36.04 4.68
CA ALA A 510 -22.96 36.93 5.57
C ALA A 510 -23.55 38.13 4.79
N GLY A 511 -24.74 38.58 5.19
CA GLY A 511 -25.41 39.75 4.59
C GLY A 511 -25.21 41.04 5.39
N ASP A 512 -24.88 40.93 6.67
CA ASP A 512 -24.60 42.01 7.61
C ASP A 512 -23.68 41.49 8.72
N GLU A 513 -23.36 42.31 9.72
CA GLU A 513 -22.49 41.92 10.83
C GLU A 513 -23.21 40.92 11.75
N GLU A 514 -24.49 41.16 12.02
CA GLU A 514 -25.37 40.37 12.88
C GLU A 514 -25.67 38.97 12.33
N SER A 515 -25.43 38.71 11.05
CA SER A 515 -25.55 37.38 10.42
C SER A 515 -24.74 36.33 11.17
N TYR A 516 -23.55 36.68 11.66
CA TYR A 516 -22.68 35.76 12.40
C TYR A 516 -23.23 35.42 13.79
N ASP A 517 -23.97 36.32 14.44
CA ASP A 517 -24.58 36.07 15.75
C ASP A 517 -25.94 35.36 15.62
N VAL A 518 -26.80 35.81 14.70
CA VAL A 518 -28.18 35.31 14.52
C VAL A 518 -28.21 33.88 13.97
N PHE A 519 -27.23 33.54 13.14
CA PHE A 519 -27.08 32.21 12.53
C PHE A 519 -25.80 31.49 13.02
N ALA A 520 -25.31 31.81 14.22
CA ALA A 520 -24.12 31.18 14.82
C ALA A 520 -24.17 29.64 14.81
N ASP A 521 -25.36 29.04 15.01
CA ASP A 521 -25.57 27.59 14.97
C ASP A 521 -25.14 26.90 13.64
N ILE A 522 -24.99 27.66 12.54
CA ILE A 522 -24.36 27.19 11.29
C ILE A 522 -23.04 27.90 10.95
N PHE A 523 -22.87 29.19 11.28
CA PHE A 523 -21.60 29.88 11.02
C PHE A 523 -20.45 29.30 11.85
N ASP A 524 -20.64 29.01 13.15
CA ASP A 524 -19.56 28.51 14.01
C ASP A 524 -19.01 27.15 13.53
N PRO A 525 -19.83 26.11 13.24
CA PRO A 525 -19.33 24.86 12.67
C PRO A 525 -18.61 25.04 11.33
N VAL A 526 -19.08 25.95 10.47
CA VAL A 526 -18.46 26.22 9.16
C VAL A 526 -17.14 26.97 9.30
N ILE A 527 -17.05 27.92 10.25
CA ILE A 527 -15.82 28.65 10.60
C ILE A 527 -14.79 27.69 11.18
N ASP A 528 -15.18 26.84 12.12
CA ASP A 528 -14.33 25.81 12.73
C ASP A 528 -13.77 24.87 11.64
N ALA A 529 -14.65 24.27 10.83
CA ALA A 529 -14.27 23.36 9.75
C ALA A 529 -13.40 24.02 8.68
N ARG A 530 -13.61 25.30 8.37
CA ARG A 530 -12.84 26.04 7.36
C ARG A 530 -11.48 26.52 7.88
N HIS A 531 -11.39 26.94 9.13
CA HIS A 531 -10.16 27.50 9.72
C HIS A 531 -9.37 26.51 10.58
N GLY A 532 -9.85 25.26 10.68
CA GLY A 532 -9.08 24.11 11.13
C GLY A 532 -8.98 23.98 12.65
N GLY A 533 -10.12 24.05 13.36
CA GLY A 533 -10.16 24.00 14.83
C GLY A 533 -10.50 25.33 15.50
N TYR A 534 -11.08 26.29 14.78
CA TYR A 534 -11.40 27.61 15.34
C TYR A 534 -12.73 27.59 16.09
N ALA A 535 -12.68 27.08 17.33
CA ALA A 535 -13.83 26.97 18.22
C ALA A 535 -14.52 28.31 18.48
N LYS A 536 -15.85 28.27 18.72
CA LYS A 536 -16.73 29.44 18.94
C LYS A 536 -16.34 30.40 20.08
N ASP A 537 -15.50 29.96 20.99
CA ASP A 537 -14.98 30.74 22.12
C ASP A 537 -13.53 31.22 21.93
N ALA A 538 -12.91 30.87 20.79
CA ALA A 538 -11.58 31.32 20.43
C ALA A 538 -11.50 32.85 20.25
N VAL A 539 -10.31 33.41 20.41
CA VAL A 539 -10.06 34.86 20.34
C VAL A 539 -9.07 35.15 19.23
N HIS A 540 -9.41 36.09 18.35
CA HIS A 540 -8.53 36.49 17.27
C HIS A 540 -7.44 37.45 17.76
N VAL A 541 -6.24 37.32 17.19
CA VAL A 541 -5.08 38.17 17.50
C VAL A 541 -4.80 39.06 16.29
N THR A 542 -5.00 40.38 16.43
CA THR A 542 -4.66 41.37 15.41
C THR A 542 -3.30 42.01 15.72
N ASN A 543 -2.40 42.09 14.73
CA ASN A 543 -1.14 42.84 14.85
C ASN A 543 -0.69 43.39 13.48
N LEU A 544 -0.87 44.70 13.30
CA LEU A 544 -0.48 45.46 12.11
C LEU A 544 0.84 46.24 12.29
N LYS A 545 1.72 45.84 13.21
CA LYS A 545 3.03 46.49 13.42
C LYS A 545 4.10 45.86 12.53
N PHE A 546 4.33 46.42 11.34
CA PHE A 546 5.35 45.93 10.40
C PHE A 546 6.77 45.82 11.00
N ALA A 547 7.07 46.59 12.04
CA ALA A 547 8.35 46.57 12.75
C ALA A 547 8.63 45.20 13.42
N ASP A 548 7.58 44.45 13.77
CA ASP A 548 7.66 43.14 14.40
C ASP A 548 8.08 42.02 13.42
N LEU A 549 8.04 42.26 12.09
CA LEU A 549 8.58 41.35 11.09
C LEU A 549 10.10 41.27 11.14
N LYS A 550 10.62 40.07 10.82
CA LYS A 550 12.04 39.75 10.72
C LYS A 550 12.35 39.28 9.29
N GLY A 551 13.41 39.81 8.68
CA GLY A 551 13.77 39.50 7.30
C GLY A 551 12.71 39.97 6.29
N GLY A 552 12.66 39.29 5.14
CA GLY A 552 11.71 39.59 4.05
C GLY A 552 12.01 40.88 3.26
N ASP A 553 13.13 41.54 3.53
CA ASP A 553 13.61 42.73 2.81
C ASP A 553 14.47 42.40 1.57
N ASN A 554 15.02 41.18 1.50
CA ASN A 554 15.92 40.74 0.43
C ASN A 554 15.74 39.24 0.08
N LEU A 555 14.51 38.78 -0.18
CA LEU A 555 14.30 37.43 -0.71
C LEU A 555 14.94 37.32 -2.11
N ASP A 556 15.58 36.18 -2.38
CA ASP A 556 16.49 36.02 -3.53
C ASP A 556 15.81 36.31 -4.88
N PRO A 557 16.26 37.34 -5.63
CA PRO A 557 15.62 37.79 -6.87
C PRO A 557 15.80 36.81 -8.05
N LYS A 558 16.65 35.78 -7.94
CA LYS A 558 16.67 34.69 -8.92
C LYS A 558 15.37 33.88 -8.89
N TYR A 559 14.75 33.76 -7.71
CA TYR A 559 13.58 32.91 -7.49
C TYR A 559 12.31 33.73 -7.27
N VAL A 560 12.38 34.86 -6.53
CA VAL A 560 11.20 35.68 -6.18
C VAL A 560 11.01 36.84 -7.16
N LEU A 561 9.92 36.78 -7.93
CA LEU A 561 9.61 37.72 -9.01
C LEU A 561 8.81 38.94 -8.55
N SER A 562 7.95 38.78 -7.54
CA SER A 562 7.10 39.85 -6.99
C SER A 562 6.54 39.48 -5.62
N SER A 563 6.30 40.48 -4.77
CA SER A 563 5.70 40.35 -3.44
C SER A 563 4.38 41.12 -3.35
N ARG A 564 3.37 40.56 -2.68
CA ARG A 564 2.02 41.14 -2.61
C ARG A 564 1.31 40.79 -1.29
N VAL A 565 0.68 41.79 -0.69
CA VAL A 565 -0.20 41.65 0.48
C VAL A 565 -1.56 42.25 0.14
N ARG A 566 -2.65 41.59 0.53
CA ARG A 566 -4.00 42.18 0.47
C ARG A 566 -4.86 41.83 1.68
N THR A 567 -5.87 42.63 1.98
CA THR A 567 -6.95 42.28 2.92
C THR A 567 -8.28 42.90 2.52
N GLY A 568 -9.39 42.39 3.07
CA GLY A 568 -10.70 43.05 3.04
C GLY A 568 -10.96 43.87 4.32
N ARG A 569 -11.84 44.88 4.24
CA ARG A 569 -12.48 45.53 5.39
C ARG A 569 -13.93 45.86 5.07
N SER A 570 -14.79 45.83 6.09
CA SER A 570 -16.19 46.26 6.02
C SER A 570 -16.48 47.38 7.03
N ILE A 571 -17.37 48.31 6.66
CA ILE A 571 -17.72 49.51 7.42
C ILE A 571 -18.96 49.21 8.26
N ARG A 572 -18.87 49.40 9.57
CA ARG A 572 -19.93 49.12 10.55
C ARG A 572 -21.18 49.97 10.28
N GLY A 573 -22.35 49.34 10.41
CA GLY A 573 -23.65 49.98 10.22
C GLY A 573 -24.14 50.08 8.78
N TYR A 574 -23.60 49.25 7.87
CA TYR A 574 -24.05 49.07 6.50
C TYR A 574 -24.10 47.57 6.16
N GLY A 575 -25.09 47.13 5.39
CA GLY A 575 -25.16 45.76 4.87
C GLY A 575 -23.90 45.37 4.07
N LEU A 576 -23.50 44.11 4.14
CA LEU A 576 -22.44 43.52 3.32
C LEU A 576 -22.92 43.35 1.85
N PRO A 577 -22.02 43.19 0.86
CA PRO A 577 -22.37 43.15 -0.57
C PRO A 577 -23.56 42.25 -1.00
N PRO A 578 -23.83 41.07 -0.39
CA PRO A 578 -24.99 40.24 -0.72
C PRO A 578 -26.34 40.90 -0.44
N HIS A 579 -26.39 41.72 0.61
CA HIS A 579 -27.64 42.31 1.14
C HIS A 579 -27.77 43.80 0.87
N CYS A 580 -26.65 44.55 0.91
CA CYS A 580 -26.62 46.02 0.85
C CYS A 580 -27.60 46.65 -0.16
N THR A 581 -28.27 47.74 0.23
CA THR A 581 -29.08 48.54 -0.70
C THR A 581 -28.19 49.34 -1.65
N VAL A 582 -28.79 49.95 -2.67
CA VAL A 582 -28.08 50.85 -3.60
C VAL A 582 -27.54 52.08 -2.85
N GLU A 583 -28.33 52.61 -1.92
CA GLU A 583 -28.02 53.77 -1.09
C GLU A 583 -26.91 53.46 -0.08
N GLU A 584 -26.96 52.30 0.57
CA GLU A 584 -25.89 51.84 1.46
C GLU A 584 -24.56 51.69 0.70
N ARG A 585 -24.61 51.09 -0.50
CA ARG A 585 -23.42 50.89 -1.33
C ARG A 585 -22.79 52.21 -1.79
N ALA A 586 -23.62 53.16 -2.22
CA ALA A 586 -23.19 54.51 -2.55
C ALA A 586 -22.64 55.26 -1.32
N ALA A 587 -23.19 55.04 -0.12
CA ALA A 587 -22.66 55.58 1.12
C ALA A 587 -21.28 54.99 1.47
N VAL A 588 -21.10 53.68 1.33
CA VAL A 588 -19.81 52.99 1.51
C VAL A 588 -18.75 53.50 0.53
N GLU A 589 -19.12 53.68 -0.74
CA GLU A 589 -18.24 54.30 -1.75
C GLU A 589 -17.84 55.71 -1.31
N LYS A 590 -18.83 56.57 -0.99
CA LYS A 590 -18.61 57.96 -0.56
C LYS A 590 -17.69 58.09 0.66
N ILE A 591 -17.88 57.23 1.67
CA ILE A 591 -17.00 57.19 2.85
C ILE A 591 -15.58 56.78 2.44
N THR A 592 -15.47 55.74 1.60
CA THR A 592 -14.18 55.21 1.15
C THR A 592 -13.38 56.23 0.35
N ILE A 593 -14.00 56.87 -0.67
CA ILE A 593 -13.31 57.88 -1.49
C ILE A 593 -13.01 59.15 -0.67
N GLY A 594 -13.87 59.52 0.28
CA GLY A 594 -13.63 60.65 1.19
C GLY A 594 -12.45 60.42 2.13
N ALA A 595 -12.23 59.17 2.58
CA ALA A 595 -11.06 58.79 3.35
C ALA A 595 -9.79 58.74 2.49
N LEU A 596 -9.85 58.15 1.29
CA LEU A 596 -8.71 58.02 0.38
C LEU A 596 -8.28 59.36 -0.24
N ALA A 597 -9.20 60.32 -0.41
CA ALA A 597 -8.87 61.68 -0.84
C ALA A 597 -8.00 62.46 0.17
N LYS A 598 -7.94 62.02 1.43
CA LYS A 598 -7.08 62.58 2.48
C LYS A 598 -5.69 61.94 2.51
N PHE A 599 -5.35 61.08 1.54
CA PHE A 599 -4.04 60.46 1.45
C PHE A 599 -3.04 61.37 0.72
N ASP A 600 -1.84 61.48 1.30
CA ASP A 600 -0.72 62.31 0.84
C ASP A 600 0.60 61.48 0.84
N GLY A 601 1.69 62.11 0.41
CA GLY A 601 3.01 61.47 0.30
C GLY A 601 3.01 60.29 -0.65
N GLU A 602 3.70 59.20 -0.30
CA GLU A 602 3.75 57.96 -1.09
C GLU A 602 2.38 57.26 -1.23
N LEU A 603 1.40 57.62 -0.40
CA LEU A 603 0.04 57.10 -0.45
C LEU A 603 -0.92 58.01 -1.23
N LYS A 604 -0.47 59.15 -1.75
CA LYS A 604 -1.31 59.99 -2.62
C LYS A 604 -1.74 59.21 -3.88
N GLY A 605 -3.00 59.35 -4.29
CA GLY A 605 -3.54 58.59 -5.41
C GLY A 605 -4.86 59.12 -5.97
N LYS A 606 -5.43 58.38 -6.92
CA LYS A 606 -6.65 58.74 -7.64
C LYS A 606 -7.68 57.61 -7.62
N TYR A 607 -8.95 57.98 -7.50
CA TYR A 607 -10.10 57.09 -7.67
C TYR A 607 -10.59 57.06 -9.13
N TYR A 608 -11.03 55.89 -9.55
CA TYR A 608 -11.58 55.57 -10.86
C TYR A 608 -12.87 54.77 -10.64
N PRO A 609 -14.07 55.40 -10.73
CA PRO A 609 -15.32 54.65 -10.70
C PRO A 609 -15.38 53.73 -11.93
N LEU A 610 -15.96 52.53 -11.78
CA LEU A 610 -16.26 51.63 -12.90
C LEU A 610 -17.43 52.18 -13.74
N GLU A 611 -18.35 52.91 -13.11
CA GLU A 611 -19.44 53.60 -13.78
C GLU A 611 -18.91 54.74 -14.66
N GLY A 612 -19.17 54.67 -15.96
CA GLY A 612 -18.66 55.63 -16.95
C GLY A 612 -17.17 55.50 -17.30
N MET A 613 -16.50 54.41 -16.91
CA MET A 613 -15.10 54.16 -17.29
C MET A 613 -14.97 53.95 -18.81
N SER A 614 -14.00 54.63 -19.44
CA SER A 614 -13.68 54.42 -20.86
C SER A 614 -12.91 53.12 -21.09
N GLU A 615 -13.10 52.50 -22.25
CA GLU A 615 -12.39 51.26 -22.64
C GLU A 615 -10.87 51.41 -22.55
N GLU A 616 -10.31 52.55 -22.95
CA GLU A 616 -8.87 52.85 -22.83
C GLU A 616 -8.36 52.77 -21.37
N MET A 617 -9.14 53.29 -20.43
CA MET A 617 -8.80 53.23 -19.00
C MET A 617 -9.00 51.82 -18.46
N GLN A 618 -10.03 51.12 -18.92
CA GLN A 618 -10.30 49.74 -18.55
C GLN A 618 -9.14 48.81 -19.01
N THR A 619 -8.71 48.91 -20.26
CA THR A 619 -7.53 48.20 -20.80
C THR A 619 -6.28 48.52 -19.99
N LYS A 620 -6.02 49.80 -19.70
CA LYS A 620 -4.86 50.21 -18.89
C LYS A 620 -4.88 49.59 -17.49
N LEU A 621 -6.04 49.52 -16.84
CA LEU A 621 -6.19 48.88 -15.53
C LEU A 621 -6.11 47.34 -15.61
N ILE A 622 -6.42 46.72 -16.76
CA ILE A 622 -6.17 45.30 -17.01
C ILE A 622 -4.66 45.03 -17.15
N ASP A 623 -3.96 45.85 -17.95
CA ASP A 623 -2.52 45.74 -18.19
C ASP A 623 -1.68 45.99 -16.92
N ASP A 624 -2.12 46.91 -16.05
CA ASP A 624 -1.55 47.12 -14.72
C ASP A 624 -1.90 46.00 -13.71
N HIS A 625 -2.79 45.06 -14.07
CA HIS A 625 -3.40 44.03 -13.20
C HIS A 625 -4.20 44.60 -12.00
N PHE A 626 -4.84 45.75 -12.19
CA PHE A 626 -5.60 46.49 -11.18
C PHE A 626 -7.12 46.40 -11.34
N LEU A 627 -7.63 46.09 -12.52
CA LEU A 627 -9.07 45.93 -12.74
C LEU A 627 -9.60 44.68 -12.01
N PHE A 628 -10.83 44.78 -11.51
CA PHE A 628 -11.66 43.63 -11.15
C PHE A 628 -12.92 43.62 -12.01
N ASP A 629 -13.27 42.45 -12.54
CA ASP A 629 -14.39 42.28 -13.46
C ASP A 629 -15.72 42.12 -12.75
N LYS A 630 -16.80 42.23 -13.53
CA LYS A 630 -18.16 41.91 -13.08
C LYS A 630 -18.19 40.48 -12.52
N PRO A 631 -18.77 40.24 -11.32
CA PRO A 631 -18.91 38.88 -10.79
C PRO A 631 -19.75 37.99 -11.72
N VAL A 632 -19.09 37.09 -12.45
CA VAL A 632 -19.71 36.07 -13.33
C VAL A 632 -19.66 34.66 -12.74
N SER A 633 -18.86 34.43 -11.70
CA SER A 633 -18.76 33.14 -11.01
C SER A 633 -20.13 32.75 -10.41
N PRO A 634 -20.62 31.52 -10.64
CA PRO A 634 -21.87 31.00 -10.07
C PRO A 634 -21.98 31.16 -8.54
N LEU A 635 -20.86 31.17 -7.82
CA LEU A 635 -20.83 31.41 -6.37
C LEU A 635 -21.18 32.87 -6.02
N LEU A 636 -20.56 33.83 -6.72
CA LEU A 636 -20.76 35.26 -6.47
C LEU A 636 -22.12 35.75 -7.02
N THR A 637 -22.60 35.16 -8.11
CA THR A 637 -23.92 35.50 -8.66
C THR A 637 -25.04 34.95 -7.79
N ALA A 638 -24.92 33.71 -7.30
CA ALA A 638 -25.84 33.12 -6.32
C ALA A 638 -25.84 33.88 -4.98
N ALA A 639 -24.69 34.40 -4.54
CA ALA A 639 -24.57 35.32 -3.41
C ALA A 639 -25.05 36.76 -3.70
N LYS A 640 -25.66 37.02 -4.87
CA LYS A 640 -26.23 38.31 -5.31
C LYS A 640 -25.25 39.50 -5.36
N MET A 641 -23.93 39.29 -5.27
CA MET A 641 -22.91 40.35 -5.27
C MET A 641 -22.85 41.16 -6.58
N HIS A 642 -23.29 40.55 -7.68
CA HIS A 642 -23.39 41.16 -9.02
C HIS A 642 -24.52 42.20 -9.18
N ARG A 643 -25.36 42.39 -8.15
CA ARG A 643 -26.48 43.34 -8.15
C ARG A 643 -26.03 44.76 -8.49
N ASP A 644 -26.83 45.43 -9.31
CA ASP A 644 -26.70 46.86 -9.62
C ASP A 644 -25.31 47.23 -10.19
N TRP A 645 -24.63 46.30 -10.87
CA TRP A 645 -23.30 46.53 -11.44
C TRP A 645 -23.34 47.48 -12.65
N PRO A 646 -22.41 48.47 -12.79
CA PRO A 646 -21.22 48.72 -11.96
C PRO A 646 -21.42 49.75 -10.83
N GLN A 647 -22.65 50.17 -10.53
CA GLN A 647 -22.96 51.30 -9.67
C GLN A 647 -22.29 51.20 -8.29
N GLY A 648 -21.62 52.28 -7.88
CA GLY A 648 -20.93 52.39 -6.59
C GLY A 648 -19.67 51.52 -6.45
N ARG A 649 -19.11 51.00 -7.55
CA ARG A 649 -17.85 50.25 -7.58
C ARG A 649 -16.76 51.06 -8.27
N GLY A 650 -15.53 50.88 -7.80
CA GLY A 650 -14.37 51.52 -8.41
C GLY A 650 -13.06 51.09 -7.80
N ILE A 651 -11.99 51.64 -8.35
CA ILE A 651 -10.61 51.33 -8.02
C ILE A 651 -9.92 52.63 -7.65
N TRP A 652 -9.24 52.65 -6.51
CA TRP A 652 -8.29 53.68 -6.17
C TRP A 652 -6.88 53.07 -6.24
N HIS A 653 -5.90 53.82 -6.74
CA HIS A 653 -4.49 53.45 -6.60
C HIS A 653 -3.62 54.69 -6.35
N ASN A 654 -2.49 54.50 -5.67
CA ASN A 654 -1.51 55.55 -5.46
C ASN A 654 -0.73 55.90 -6.75
N ASP A 655 -0.11 57.08 -6.78
CA ASP A 655 0.62 57.59 -7.94
C ASP A 655 1.77 56.63 -8.34
N ASN A 656 2.36 55.92 -7.37
CA ASN A 656 3.42 54.93 -7.57
C ASN A 656 2.95 53.53 -8.04
N LYS A 657 1.63 53.31 -8.21
CA LYS A 657 1.05 52.01 -8.63
C LYS A 657 1.50 50.81 -7.77
N ASN A 658 1.71 51.01 -6.47
CA ASN A 658 2.21 49.98 -5.56
C ASN A 658 1.38 49.82 -4.26
N PHE A 659 0.32 50.61 -4.12
CA PHE A 659 -0.73 50.49 -3.11
C PHE A 659 -2.09 50.89 -3.72
N LEU A 660 -3.10 50.04 -3.55
CA LEU A 660 -4.39 50.15 -4.26
C LEU A 660 -5.56 49.55 -3.47
N VAL A 661 -6.77 50.05 -3.73
CA VAL A 661 -8.00 49.72 -3.00
C VAL A 661 -9.13 49.50 -4.00
N TRP A 662 -9.73 48.31 -3.99
CA TRP A 662 -11.00 48.05 -4.68
C TRP A 662 -12.17 48.39 -3.75
N VAL A 663 -13.26 48.89 -4.32
CA VAL A 663 -14.44 49.37 -3.58
C VAL A 663 -15.68 48.61 -4.04
N ASN A 664 -16.44 48.05 -3.08
CA ASN A 664 -17.70 47.31 -3.26
C ASN A 664 -17.63 46.07 -4.20
N GLU A 665 -16.55 45.29 -4.08
CA GLU A 665 -16.34 44.01 -4.79
C GLU A 665 -16.95 42.83 -4.00
N GLU A 666 -16.14 41.94 -3.41
CA GLU A 666 -16.60 40.85 -2.52
C GLU A 666 -16.84 41.37 -1.08
N ASP A 667 -16.13 42.44 -0.70
CA ASP A 667 -16.21 43.15 0.57
C ASP A 667 -16.36 44.67 0.28
N HIS A 668 -16.66 45.50 1.29
CA HIS A 668 -16.80 46.96 1.10
C HIS A 668 -15.52 47.59 0.54
N ILE A 669 -14.35 47.21 1.07
CA ILE A 669 -13.06 47.52 0.46
C ILE A 669 -12.12 46.33 0.47
N ARG A 670 -11.21 46.31 -0.51
CA ARG A 670 -10.10 45.36 -0.58
C ARG A 670 -8.79 46.09 -0.84
N VAL A 671 -7.99 46.21 0.23
CA VAL A 671 -6.73 46.95 0.28
C VAL A 671 -5.58 46.04 -0.13
N ILE A 672 -4.72 46.50 -1.03
CA ILE A 672 -3.66 45.72 -1.67
C ILE A 672 -2.37 46.56 -1.69
N SER A 673 -1.23 45.95 -1.35
CA SER A 673 0.13 46.48 -1.54
C SER A 673 0.94 45.46 -2.33
N MET A 674 1.74 45.91 -3.29
CA MET A 674 2.56 45.03 -4.13
C MET A 674 3.75 45.73 -4.77
N GLU A 675 4.82 44.99 -5.06
CA GLU A 675 5.94 45.44 -5.90
C GLU A 675 6.66 44.25 -6.55
N LYS A 676 7.54 44.53 -7.53
CA LYS A 676 8.43 43.53 -8.14
C LYS A 676 9.57 43.17 -7.20
N GLY A 677 10.06 41.93 -7.29
CA GLY A 677 11.10 41.39 -6.43
C GLY A 677 10.62 40.90 -5.06
N GLY A 678 11.59 40.64 -4.19
CA GLY A 678 11.43 39.91 -2.93
C GLY A 678 11.27 40.73 -1.64
N ASN A 679 11.01 42.04 -1.73
CA ASN A 679 10.91 42.95 -0.58
C ASN A 679 9.50 42.90 0.07
N MET A 680 9.12 41.73 0.56
CA MET A 680 7.87 41.50 1.30
C MET A 680 7.73 42.43 2.52
N ARG A 681 8.86 42.79 3.16
CA ARG A 681 8.86 43.71 4.32
C ARG A 681 8.44 45.13 3.94
N GLY A 682 8.95 45.67 2.82
CA GLY A 682 8.55 46.99 2.30
C GLY A 682 7.08 47.00 1.85
N VAL A 683 6.65 45.94 1.16
CA VAL A 683 5.24 45.74 0.79
C VAL A 683 4.33 45.74 2.02
N PHE A 684 4.68 44.99 3.07
CA PHE A 684 3.89 44.91 4.30
C PHE A 684 3.92 46.20 5.12
N LYS A 685 5.05 46.91 5.18
CA LYS A 685 5.12 48.25 5.77
C LYS A 685 4.09 49.19 5.14
N ARG A 686 4.15 49.35 3.81
CA ARG A 686 3.25 50.21 3.04
C ARG A 686 1.78 49.79 3.20
N PHE A 687 1.52 48.48 3.25
CA PHE A 687 0.20 47.92 3.55
C PHE A 687 -0.32 48.35 4.93
N CYS A 688 0.46 48.15 6.00
CA CYS A 688 0.07 48.50 7.36
C CYS A 688 -0.15 50.01 7.52
N GLU A 689 0.76 50.83 7.02
CA GLU A 689 0.67 52.30 7.09
C GLU A 689 -0.55 52.83 6.33
N GLY A 690 -0.79 52.35 5.10
CA GLY A 690 -1.95 52.73 4.31
C GLY A 690 -3.29 52.27 4.92
N LEU A 691 -3.34 51.04 5.42
CA LEU A 691 -4.53 50.48 6.06
C LEU A 691 -4.86 51.19 7.37
N GLN A 692 -3.88 51.39 8.26
CA GLN A 692 -4.08 52.12 9.51
C GLN A 692 -4.50 53.59 9.26
N LYS A 693 -3.92 54.24 8.24
CA LYS A 693 -4.34 55.59 7.84
C LYS A 693 -5.79 55.62 7.36
N PHE A 694 -6.23 54.61 6.60
CA PHE A 694 -7.64 54.46 6.19
C PHE A 694 -8.55 54.31 7.41
N GLU A 695 -8.30 53.31 8.27
CA GLU A 695 -9.13 53.02 9.46
C GLU A 695 -9.21 54.23 10.41
N GLN A 696 -8.09 54.91 10.66
CA GLN A 696 -8.07 56.15 11.47
C GLN A 696 -8.85 57.31 10.84
N THR A 697 -8.91 57.38 9.51
CA THR A 697 -9.61 58.46 8.78
C THR A 697 -11.11 58.22 8.81
N VAL A 698 -11.56 56.99 8.53
CA VAL A 698 -12.95 56.56 8.69
C VAL A 698 -13.43 56.79 10.13
N LYS A 699 -12.58 56.51 11.13
CA LYS A 699 -12.87 56.76 12.55
C LYS A 699 -13.01 58.23 12.92
N LYS A 700 -12.19 59.12 12.34
CA LYS A 700 -12.32 60.58 12.52
C LYS A 700 -13.61 61.13 11.89
N ASP A 701 -14.10 60.49 10.83
CA ASP A 701 -15.35 60.84 10.15
C ASP A 701 -16.61 60.22 10.80
N GLY A 702 -16.50 59.69 12.03
CA GLY A 702 -17.63 59.20 12.81
C GLY A 702 -18.18 57.84 12.37
N LYS A 703 -17.37 57.04 11.66
CA LYS A 703 -17.67 55.66 11.25
C LYS A 703 -16.70 54.70 11.92
N ASP A 704 -16.96 53.40 11.87
CA ASP A 704 -16.03 52.39 12.38
C ASP A 704 -15.96 51.19 11.45
N ILE A 705 -14.99 50.31 11.68
CA ILE A 705 -14.83 49.07 10.92
C ILE A 705 -15.56 47.92 11.66
N MET A 706 -16.12 46.97 10.91
CA MET A 706 -16.65 45.74 11.47
C MET A 706 -15.50 44.88 12.00
N TRP A 707 -15.39 44.79 13.33
CA TRP A 707 -14.37 44.02 14.03
C TRP A 707 -14.94 43.57 15.37
N ASN A 708 -14.69 42.31 15.76
CA ASN A 708 -14.99 41.81 17.10
C ASN A 708 -13.88 40.88 17.62
N LYS A 709 -13.92 40.58 18.93
CA LYS A 709 -12.87 39.81 19.62
C LYS A 709 -12.78 38.35 19.14
N HIS A 710 -13.88 37.74 18.72
CA HIS A 710 -13.93 36.34 18.28
C HIS A 710 -13.48 36.20 16.83
N LEU A 711 -14.06 36.98 15.92
CA LEU A 711 -13.86 36.84 14.47
C LEU A 711 -12.79 37.76 13.88
N GLY A 712 -12.21 38.67 14.66
CA GLY A 712 -11.35 39.72 14.12
C GLY A 712 -12.14 40.67 13.23
N TYR A 713 -11.58 41.05 12.09
CA TYR A 713 -12.30 41.83 11.08
C TYR A 713 -13.38 40.99 10.40
N VAL A 714 -14.62 41.48 10.42
CA VAL A 714 -15.79 40.79 9.88
C VAL A 714 -15.91 41.10 8.39
N LEU A 715 -16.07 40.05 7.58
CA LEU A 715 -16.07 40.09 6.12
C LEU A 715 -17.14 39.15 5.54
N THR A 716 -17.44 39.32 4.26
CA THR A 716 -18.61 38.73 3.61
C THR A 716 -18.55 37.22 3.53
N CYS A 717 -17.39 36.66 3.18
CA CYS A 717 -17.16 35.23 3.16
C CYS A 717 -16.48 34.79 4.46
N PRO A 718 -16.98 33.75 5.17
CA PRO A 718 -16.32 33.20 6.36
C PRO A 718 -14.84 32.84 6.16
N SER A 719 -14.43 32.47 4.94
CA SER A 719 -13.01 32.17 4.64
C SER A 719 -12.06 33.37 4.70
N ASN A 720 -12.56 34.60 4.70
CA ASN A 720 -11.78 35.82 4.81
C ASN A 720 -11.75 36.41 6.23
N LEU A 721 -12.45 35.86 7.22
CA LEU A 721 -12.47 36.38 8.59
C LEU A 721 -11.08 36.46 9.26
N GLY A 722 -11.01 37.21 10.36
CA GLY A 722 -9.79 37.39 11.16
C GLY A 722 -8.99 38.58 10.65
N THR A 723 -7.84 38.29 10.05
CA THR A 723 -6.99 39.30 9.41
C THR A 723 -7.54 39.80 8.07
N GLY A 724 -8.29 38.95 7.36
CA GLY A 724 -8.52 39.06 5.92
C GLY A 724 -7.28 38.93 5.04
N LEU A 725 -6.08 38.70 5.60
CA LEU A 725 -4.82 38.92 4.91
C LEU A 725 -4.42 37.78 3.97
N ARG A 726 -4.16 38.09 2.69
CA ARG A 726 -3.38 37.23 1.79
C ARG A 726 -2.06 37.90 1.45
N GLY A 727 -1.01 37.52 2.17
CA GLY A 727 0.38 37.80 1.85
C GLY A 727 0.99 36.66 1.04
N GLY A 728 1.75 36.99 0.00
CA GLY A 728 2.37 35.98 -0.86
C GLY A 728 3.40 36.55 -1.82
N VAL A 729 4.08 35.64 -2.49
CA VAL A 729 5.09 35.95 -3.50
C VAL A 729 4.91 35.06 -4.74
N HIS A 730 5.30 35.58 -5.90
CA HIS A 730 5.55 34.73 -7.07
C HIS A 730 6.97 34.19 -6.97
N VAL A 731 7.12 32.87 -6.81
CA VAL A 731 8.43 32.20 -6.66
C VAL A 731 8.59 31.05 -7.64
N LYS A 732 9.78 30.93 -8.24
CA LYS A 732 10.16 29.89 -9.19
C LYS A 732 10.85 28.71 -8.49
N LEU A 733 10.25 27.52 -8.57
CA LEU A 733 10.65 26.28 -7.88
C LEU A 733 10.58 25.03 -8.82
N PRO A 734 11.30 25.03 -9.97
CA PRO A 734 11.13 24.03 -11.03
C PRO A 734 11.56 22.59 -10.66
N LEU A 735 12.39 22.40 -9.63
CA LEU A 735 12.79 21.09 -9.13
C LEU A 735 11.96 20.69 -7.89
N LEU A 736 11.84 21.57 -6.91
CA LEU A 736 11.10 21.31 -5.68
C LEU A 736 9.61 21.06 -5.93
N SER A 737 9.01 21.71 -6.93
CA SER A 737 7.62 21.45 -7.32
C SER A 737 7.36 20.05 -7.88
N LYS A 738 8.43 19.33 -8.29
CA LYS A 738 8.39 17.92 -8.73
C LYS A 738 8.73 16.95 -7.60
N TYR A 739 9.18 17.43 -6.44
CA TYR A 739 9.50 16.58 -5.31
C TYR A 739 8.21 15.94 -4.75
N PRO A 740 8.14 14.61 -4.53
CA PRO A 740 6.89 13.92 -4.19
C PRO A 740 6.15 14.49 -2.97
N ARG A 741 6.90 15.03 -1.99
CA ARG A 741 6.35 15.58 -0.74
C ARG A 741 6.07 17.09 -0.77
N PHE A 742 6.18 17.78 -1.93
CA PHE A 742 6.06 19.25 -1.99
C PHE A 742 4.77 19.79 -1.36
N ASP A 743 3.62 19.17 -1.63
CA ASP A 743 2.34 19.57 -1.05
C ASP A 743 2.17 19.21 0.44
N GLN A 744 3.02 18.32 0.97
CA GLN A 744 3.14 18.10 2.42
C GLN A 744 3.98 19.22 3.05
N VAL A 745 5.11 19.57 2.43
CA VAL A 745 6.00 20.66 2.87
C VAL A 745 5.24 21.98 2.96
N LEU A 746 4.47 22.34 1.93
CA LEU A 746 3.64 23.57 1.94
C LEU A 746 2.61 23.55 3.09
N ARG A 747 1.86 22.45 3.27
CA ARG A 747 0.89 22.32 4.36
C ARG A 747 1.56 22.41 5.75
N ALA A 748 2.72 21.78 5.92
CA ALA A 748 3.50 21.83 7.16
C ALA A 748 4.04 23.23 7.47
N LEU A 749 4.35 24.02 6.44
CA LEU A 749 4.73 25.44 6.56
C LEU A 749 3.52 26.40 6.63
N ARG A 750 2.27 25.90 6.69
CA ARG A 750 1.04 26.70 6.64
C ARG A 750 0.97 27.62 5.41
N LEU A 751 1.42 27.12 4.27
CA LEU A 751 1.40 27.78 2.96
C LEU A 751 0.42 27.11 1.99
N GLN A 752 -0.02 27.87 0.99
CA GLN A 752 -0.78 27.41 -0.17
C GLN A 752 -0.12 27.88 -1.48
N LYS A 753 -0.24 27.08 -2.55
CA LYS A 753 0.24 27.41 -3.91
C LYS A 753 -0.93 27.68 -4.86
N ARG A 754 -0.73 28.57 -5.83
CA ARG A 754 -1.59 28.74 -7.03
C ARG A 754 -0.71 28.94 -8.27
N GLY A 755 -1.29 28.78 -9.45
CA GLY A 755 -0.65 29.21 -10.70
C GLY A 755 -0.56 30.74 -10.80
N THR A 756 0.17 31.21 -11.80
CA THR A 756 0.55 32.62 -11.98
C THR A 756 -0.61 33.54 -12.39
N GLY A 757 -1.72 32.99 -12.89
CA GLY A 757 -2.93 33.74 -13.25
C GLY A 757 -4.04 33.71 -12.20
N GLY A 758 -3.82 33.09 -11.04
CA GLY A 758 -4.80 33.00 -9.95
C GLY A 758 -5.33 31.58 -9.70
N VAL A 759 -6.56 31.48 -9.18
CA VAL A 759 -7.23 30.21 -8.86
C VAL A 759 -7.36 29.36 -10.13
N ASP A 760 -7.12 28.06 -10.02
CA ASP A 760 -7.21 27.06 -11.10
C ASP A 760 -6.32 27.26 -12.32
N THR A 761 -5.41 28.24 -12.30
CA THR A 761 -4.39 28.41 -13.34
C THR A 761 -3.21 27.46 -13.14
N ALA A 762 -2.61 26.99 -14.24
CA ALA A 762 -1.40 26.18 -14.20
C ALA A 762 -0.17 27.03 -13.83
N SER A 763 0.85 26.40 -13.24
CA SER A 763 2.16 27.02 -13.04
C SER A 763 2.91 27.17 -14.36
N THR A 764 3.35 28.37 -14.71
CA THR A 764 4.24 28.59 -15.86
C THR A 764 5.69 28.37 -15.44
N ASP A 765 6.40 27.44 -16.08
CA ASP A 765 7.84 27.20 -15.88
C ASP A 765 8.27 27.04 -14.39
N GLY A 766 7.49 26.27 -13.63
CA GLY A 766 7.72 26.03 -12.20
C GLY A 766 7.48 27.24 -11.30
N THR A 767 6.81 28.29 -11.78
CA THR A 767 6.47 29.50 -11.01
C THR A 767 5.12 29.35 -10.32
N PHE A 768 5.06 29.66 -9.03
CA PHE A 768 3.87 29.57 -8.18
C PHE A 768 3.64 30.86 -7.39
N ASP A 769 2.36 31.20 -7.18
CA ASP A 769 1.91 32.14 -6.15
C ASP A 769 1.84 31.39 -4.81
N ILE A 770 2.88 31.56 -3.99
CA ILE A 770 2.99 30.98 -2.64
C ILE A 770 2.52 32.02 -1.63
N SER A 771 1.52 31.66 -0.83
CA SER A 771 0.86 32.59 0.13
C SER A 771 0.49 31.89 1.43
N ASN A 772 0.19 32.66 2.48
CA ASN A 772 -0.29 32.14 3.76
C ASN A 772 -1.60 31.33 3.57
N LEU A 773 -1.71 30.20 4.28
CA LEU A 773 -2.93 29.39 4.34
C LEU A 773 -3.97 30.01 5.30
N ASP A 774 -3.47 30.53 6.42
CA ASP A 774 -4.28 30.95 7.58
C ASP A 774 -4.80 32.38 7.46
N ARG A 775 -5.97 32.66 8.05
CA ARG A 775 -6.57 34.00 8.12
C ARG A 775 -7.03 34.37 9.53
N LEU A 776 -7.59 33.40 10.23
CA LEU A 776 -8.17 33.51 11.57
C LEU A 776 -7.20 32.91 12.62
N GLY A 777 -7.41 33.20 13.92
CA GLY A 777 -6.55 32.78 15.04
C GLY A 777 -5.09 33.29 15.09
N THR A 778 -4.53 33.79 13.99
CA THR A 778 -3.16 34.34 13.90
C THR A 778 -3.17 35.76 13.34
N SER A 779 -2.19 36.57 13.74
CA SER A 779 -2.08 37.98 13.32
C SER A 779 -1.47 38.19 11.93
N GLU A 780 -1.66 39.39 11.37
CA GLU A 780 -1.12 39.80 10.08
C GLU A 780 0.40 39.66 10.02
N VAL A 781 1.11 40.13 11.05
CA VAL A 781 2.56 39.95 11.21
C VAL A 781 2.94 38.47 11.20
N GLN A 782 2.25 37.62 11.96
CA GLN A 782 2.56 36.18 12.00
C GLN A 782 2.35 35.51 10.65
N GLN A 783 1.25 35.81 9.95
CA GLN A 783 0.95 35.22 8.65
C GLN A 783 1.96 35.65 7.57
N VAL A 784 2.42 36.91 7.58
CA VAL A 784 3.47 37.37 6.67
C VAL A 784 4.84 36.81 7.04
N GLN A 785 5.15 36.65 8.33
CA GLN A 785 6.39 35.99 8.78
C GLN A 785 6.44 34.54 8.31
N THR A 786 5.34 33.78 8.44
CA THR A 786 5.20 32.41 7.92
C THR A 786 5.52 32.32 6.42
N VAL A 787 5.09 33.32 5.63
CA VAL A 787 5.40 33.39 4.18
C VAL A 787 6.89 33.67 3.95
N ILE A 788 7.50 34.59 4.70
CA ILE A 788 8.93 34.91 4.59
C ILE A 788 9.77 33.66 4.93
N ASP A 789 9.62 33.12 6.15
CA ASP A 789 10.38 31.98 6.65
C ASP A 789 10.20 30.74 5.75
N GLY A 790 8.97 30.50 5.30
CA GLY A 790 8.64 29.39 4.43
C GLY A 790 9.25 29.54 3.03
N VAL A 791 9.17 30.72 2.40
CA VAL A 791 9.77 30.98 1.08
C VAL A 791 11.30 30.88 1.14
N GLU A 792 11.95 31.39 2.18
CA GLU A 792 13.40 31.23 2.37
C GLU A 792 13.80 29.75 2.45
N LEU A 793 13.02 28.92 3.15
CA LEU A 793 13.26 27.47 3.22
C LEU A 793 13.03 26.78 1.86
N LEU A 794 11.97 27.13 1.13
CA LEU A 794 11.71 26.58 -0.21
C LEU A 794 12.84 26.92 -1.20
N ILE A 795 13.35 28.16 -1.17
CA ILE A 795 14.50 28.58 -1.99
C ILE A 795 15.77 27.82 -1.58
N LYS A 796 15.97 27.57 -0.28
CA LYS A 796 17.11 26.78 0.23
C LYS A 796 17.05 25.32 -0.24
N MET A 797 15.86 24.73 -0.31
CA MET A 797 15.63 23.39 -0.87
C MET A 797 15.88 23.37 -2.39
N GLU A 798 15.33 24.33 -3.14
CA GLU A 798 15.56 24.44 -4.59
C GLU A 798 17.06 24.54 -4.91
N LYS A 799 17.80 25.40 -4.19
CA LYS A 799 19.26 25.56 -4.30
C LYS A 799 20.08 24.29 -4.01
N LYS A 800 19.54 23.35 -3.23
CA LYS A 800 20.14 22.03 -3.01
C LYS A 800 19.84 21.09 -4.18
N LEU A 801 18.58 21.03 -4.61
CA LEU A 801 18.15 20.21 -5.74
C LEU A 801 18.87 20.61 -7.05
N GLU A 802 19.10 21.91 -7.28
CA GLU A 802 19.88 22.43 -8.41
C GLU A 802 21.33 21.91 -8.46
N LYS A 803 21.86 21.43 -7.33
CA LYS A 803 23.20 20.82 -7.21
C LYS A 803 23.17 19.30 -7.14
N GLY A 804 22.00 18.67 -7.19
CA GLY A 804 21.81 17.24 -6.91
C GLY A 804 22.01 16.85 -5.44
N GLU A 805 21.92 17.79 -4.50
CA GLU A 805 22.01 17.52 -3.06
C GLU A 805 20.65 17.08 -2.48
N ASP A 806 20.66 16.15 -1.51
CA ASP A 806 19.47 15.74 -0.77
C ASP A 806 18.94 16.86 0.17
N ILE A 807 17.61 16.95 0.27
CA ILE A 807 16.87 17.94 1.07
C ILE A 807 16.18 17.35 2.32
N SER A 808 16.39 16.08 2.63
CA SER A 808 15.68 15.40 3.74
C SER A 808 16.00 16.02 5.11
N ASP A 809 17.19 16.63 5.26
CA ASP A 809 17.62 17.44 6.41
C ASP A 809 16.92 18.81 6.52
N LEU A 810 16.33 19.31 5.44
CA LEU A 810 15.60 20.59 5.36
C LEU A 810 14.09 20.43 5.48
N LEU A 811 13.51 19.25 5.24
CA LEU A 811 12.07 19.02 5.34
C LEU A 811 11.54 19.41 6.74
N PRO A 812 10.32 19.98 6.87
CA PRO A 812 9.66 20.15 8.16
C PRO A 812 9.60 18.82 8.92
N GLN A 813 9.69 18.84 10.26
CA GLN A 813 9.81 17.61 11.05
C GLN A 813 8.65 16.63 10.80
N GLN A 814 7.41 17.11 10.70
CA GLN A 814 6.25 16.27 10.36
C GLN A 814 6.25 15.73 8.91
N CYS A 815 7.13 16.21 8.03
CA CYS A 815 7.29 15.73 6.66
C CYS A 815 8.52 14.85 6.47
N ARG A 816 9.34 14.64 7.51
CA ARG A 816 10.47 13.71 7.46
C ARG A 816 9.95 12.30 7.66
N PRO A 817 10.25 11.35 6.76
CA PRO A 817 10.00 9.95 7.05
C PRO A 817 10.81 9.54 8.28
N LYS A 818 10.19 8.84 9.23
CA LYS A 818 10.92 8.26 10.36
C LYS A 818 11.84 7.17 9.81
N PRO A 819 13.16 7.21 10.05
CA PRO A 819 14.08 6.23 9.50
C PRO A 819 13.77 4.84 10.08
N PRO A 820 13.92 3.76 9.29
CA PRO A 820 13.80 2.40 9.80
C PRO A 820 14.74 2.16 10.99
N ILE A 821 14.24 1.46 12.01
CA ILE A 821 15.05 1.00 13.13
C ILE A 821 16.05 -0.03 12.59
N LYS A 822 17.31 0.05 13.03
CA LYS A 822 18.27 -1.02 12.77
C LYS A 822 17.94 -2.21 13.69
N PRO A 823 17.60 -3.40 13.17
CA PRO A 823 17.27 -4.54 14.01
C PRO A 823 18.44 -4.98 14.89
N PHE A 824 18.12 -5.54 16.07
CA PHE A 824 19.09 -6.17 16.96
C PHE A 824 19.11 -7.71 16.84
N SER A 825 18.06 -8.32 16.30
CA SER A 825 18.04 -9.75 15.93
C SER A 825 18.80 -10.02 14.61
N SER A 826 19.11 -11.29 14.36
CA SER A 826 19.67 -11.73 13.07
C SER A 826 18.57 -11.97 12.04
N ASP A 827 18.85 -11.64 10.78
CA ASP A 827 18.00 -11.94 9.62
C ASP A 827 18.25 -13.34 9.01
N TYR A 828 19.20 -14.09 9.57
CA TYR A 828 19.51 -15.46 9.16
C TYR A 828 18.28 -16.38 9.29
N PRO A 829 17.86 -17.10 8.24
CA PRO A 829 16.73 -18.02 8.32
C PRO A 829 17.02 -19.23 9.21
N ASP A 830 15.99 -19.78 9.84
CA ASP A 830 16.09 -21.07 10.54
C ASP A 830 15.83 -22.22 9.57
N PHE A 831 16.80 -23.13 9.44
CA PHE A 831 16.76 -24.28 8.55
C PHE A 831 16.63 -25.63 9.28
N SER A 832 16.35 -25.62 10.59
CA SER A 832 16.32 -26.83 11.43
C SER A 832 15.32 -27.90 10.98
N LEU A 833 14.24 -27.51 10.28
CA LEU A 833 13.21 -28.40 9.76
C LEU A 833 13.30 -28.62 8.23
N HIS A 834 14.34 -28.11 7.57
CA HIS A 834 14.40 -28.01 6.11
C HIS A 834 15.16 -29.17 5.45
N ASN A 835 14.58 -29.70 4.37
CA ASN A 835 15.10 -30.76 3.51
C ASN A 835 15.21 -30.30 2.04
N ASN A 836 16.03 -29.27 1.81
CA ASN A 836 16.34 -28.76 0.47
C ASN A 836 17.82 -28.36 0.36
N TRP A 837 18.37 -28.36 -0.85
CA TRP A 837 19.80 -28.11 -1.08
C TRP A 837 20.26 -26.73 -0.65
N MET A 838 19.45 -25.68 -0.86
CA MET A 838 19.72 -24.33 -0.36
C MET A 838 19.98 -24.32 1.15
N ALA A 839 19.07 -24.91 1.93
CA ALA A 839 19.18 -25.02 3.38
C ALA A 839 20.37 -25.88 3.86
N LYS A 840 20.85 -26.84 3.05
CA LYS A 840 22.06 -27.63 3.36
C LYS A 840 23.37 -26.93 2.96
N CYS A 841 23.31 -25.92 2.08
CA CYS A 841 24.49 -25.19 1.60
C CYS A 841 24.63 -23.81 2.24
N MET A 842 23.54 -23.21 2.70
CA MET A 842 23.55 -21.91 3.39
C MET A 842 24.23 -22.05 4.76
N THR A 843 25.21 -21.20 5.02
CA THR A 843 25.79 -20.97 6.34
C THR A 843 25.61 -19.51 6.74
N GLU A 844 25.71 -19.18 8.02
CA GLU A 844 25.63 -17.80 8.49
C GLU A 844 26.76 -16.92 7.91
N GLU A 845 27.94 -17.49 7.65
CA GLU A 845 29.04 -16.81 6.95
C GLU A 845 28.67 -16.47 5.49
N ILE A 846 28.15 -17.44 4.73
CA ILE A 846 27.70 -17.24 3.35
C ILE A 846 26.58 -16.20 3.32
N TYR A 847 25.61 -16.31 4.23
CA TYR A 847 24.50 -15.37 4.34
C TYR A 847 24.99 -13.96 4.60
N ASN A 848 25.78 -13.74 5.65
CA ASN A 848 26.29 -12.41 6.01
C ASN A 848 27.16 -11.77 4.91
N LYS A 849 27.81 -12.58 4.07
CA LYS A 849 28.57 -12.12 2.91
C LYS A 849 27.69 -11.61 1.77
N ILE A 850 26.48 -12.15 1.57
CA ILE A 850 25.66 -11.89 0.37
C ILE A 850 24.24 -11.33 0.64
N CYS A 851 23.77 -11.27 1.88
CA CYS A 851 22.40 -10.85 2.23
C CYS A 851 22.09 -9.39 1.89
N ASN A 852 23.09 -8.52 1.87
CA ASN A 852 22.98 -7.09 1.51
C ASN A 852 23.26 -6.83 0.02
N LEU A 853 23.54 -7.85 -0.78
CA LEU A 853 23.80 -7.70 -2.22
C LEU A 853 22.48 -7.66 -3.01
N LYS A 854 22.48 -6.88 -4.08
CA LYS A 854 21.42 -6.85 -5.10
C LYS A 854 22.02 -6.95 -6.49
N THR A 855 21.31 -7.55 -7.43
CA THR A 855 21.65 -7.48 -8.86
C THR A 855 21.37 -6.09 -9.41
N LYS A 856 21.81 -5.81 -10.64
CA LYS A 856 21.43 -4.56 -11.35
C LYS A 856 19.94 -4.45 -11.63
N GLY A 857 19.23 -5.59 -11.74
CA GLY A 857 17.77 -5.66 -11.81
C GLY A 857 17.08 -5.44 -10.46
N GLY A 858 17.82 -5.26 -9.37
CA GLY A 858 17.29 -5.06 -8.02
C GLY A 858 16.99 -6.33 -7.24
N VAL A 859 17.18 -7.51 -7.83
CA VAL A 859 16.88 -8.82 -7.21
C VAL A 859 17.78 -9.04 -5.99
N THR A 860 17.17 -9.42 -4.86
CA THR A 860 17.86 -9.67 -3.60
C THR A 860 18.09 -11.16 -3.33
N LEU A 861 18.94 -11.48 -2.35
CA LEU A 861 19.06 -12.86 -1.85
C LEU A 861 17.72 -13.40 -1.37
N ASN A 862 16.92 -12.59 -0.68
CA ASN A 862 15.63 -13.01 -0.14
C ASN A 862 14.66 -13.45 -1.25
N ASP A 863 14.59 -12.70 -2.37
CA ASP A 863 13.76 -13.08 -3.52
C ASP A 863 14.16 -14.45 -4.10
N CYS A 864 15.46 -14.75 -4.09
CA CYS A 864 15.99 -16.03 -4.57
C CYS A 864 15.66 -17.20 -3.64
N ILE A 865 15.74 -17.02 -2.32
CA ILE A 865 15.60 -18.12 -1.34
C ILE A 865 14.20 -18.29 -0.75
N GLN A 866 13.28 -17.32 -0.91
CA GLN A 866 11.97 -17.32 -0.22
C GLN A 866 11.19 -18.63 -0.44
N THR A 867 11.24 -19.20 -1.65
CA THR A 867 10.62 -20.49 -1.98
C THR A 867 11.08 -21.64 -1.09
N GLY A 868 12.37 -21.72 -0.76
CA GLY A 868 12.93 -22.75 0.13
C GLY A 868 12.96 -22.35 1.60
N VAL A 869 12.67 -21.10 1.97
CA VAL A 869 12.45 -20.70 3.36
C VAL A 869 11.01 -21.04 3.78
N ASP A 870 10.02 -20.64 2.98
CA ASP A 870 8.58 -20.82 3.27
C ASP A 870 8.08 -22.25 3.03
N ASN A 871 8.83 -23.04 2.25
CA ASN A 871 8.61 -24.45 2.05
C ASN A 871 9.84 -25.25 2.53
N PRO A 872 9.78 -25.89 3.71
CA PRO A 872 10.84 -26.75 4.21
C PRO A 872 11.26 -27.89 3.28
N GLY A 873 10.42 -28.28 2.32
CA GLY A 873 10.65 -29.41 1.42
C GLY A 873 9.95 -30.68 1.90
N HIS A 874 10.05 -31.74 1.11
CA HIS A 874 9.39 -33.02 1.39
C HIS A 874 10.35 -33.96 2.14
N PRO A 875 9.91 -34.75 3.15
CA PRO A 875 10.80 -35.61 3.93
C PRO A 875 11.62 -36.60 3.08
N TYR A 876 11.06 -37.05 1.95
CA TYR A 876 11.67 -38.07 1.09
C TYR A 876 12.25 -37.53 -0.23
N ILE A 877 12.08 -36.22 -0.54
CA ILE A 877 12.54 -35.62 -1.81
C ILE A 877 13.35 -34.36 -1.51
N MET A 878 14.65 -34.40 -1.82
CA MET A 878 15.56 -33.27 -1.67
C MET A 878 15.32 -32.25 -2.78
N THR A 879 14.59 -31.18 -2.48
CA THR A 879 14.30 -30.09 -3.44
C THR A 879 15.48 -29.10 -3.55
N VAL A 880 15.42 -28.16 -4.51
CA VAL A 880 16.50 -27.16 -4.69
C VAL A 880 16.46 -26.09 -3.60
N GLY A 881 15.29 -25.50 -3.34
CA GLY A 881 15.09 -24.47 -2.31
C GLY A 881 15.49 -23.05 -2.69
N LEU A 882 15.91 -22.78 -3.93
CA LEU A 882 16.13 -21.43 -4.43
C LEU A 882 15.84 -21.33 -5.93
N VAL A 883 15.56 -20.11 -6.40
CA VAL A 883 15.38 -19.72 -7.80
C VAL A 883 16.20 -18.47 -8.12
N ALA A 884 16.47 -18.21 -9.40
CA ALA A 884 17.06 -16.96 -9.88
C ALA A 884 15.96 -15.98 -10.32
N GLY A 885 16.09 -14.71 -9.93
CA GLY A 885 15.23 -13.62 -10.40
C GLY A 885 15.71 -12.97 -11.70
N ASP A 886 17.00 -13.06 -12.00
CA ASP A 886 17.61 -12.66 -13.27
C ASP A 886 18.88 -13.51 -13.56
N GLU A 887 19.54 -13.28 -14.70
CA GLU A 887 20.76 -13.99 -15.06
C GLU A 887 21.96 -13.64 -14.14
N GLU A 888 21.99 -12.43 -13.58
CA GLU A 888 23.09 -11.95 -12.74
C GLU A 888 23.07 -12.58 -11.33
N CYS A 889 21.92 -13.12 -10.89
CA CYS A 889 21.79 -13.89 -9.64
C CYS A 889 22.85 -14.99 -9.51
N TYR A 890 23.10 -15.75 -10.59
CA TYR A 890 24.10 -16.82 -10.62
C TYR A 890 25.55 -16.33 -10.42
N LYS A 891 25.80 -15.03 -10.56
CA LYS A 891 27.11 -14.40 -10.32
C LYS A 891 27.16 -13.66 -8.98
N VAL A 892 26.13 -12.88 -8.64
CA VAL A 892 26.06 -12.07 -7.42
C VAL A 892 25.90 -12.95 -6.18
N PHE A 893 25.11 -14.01 -6.29
CA PHE A 893 24.84 -14.97 -5.21
C PHE A 893 25.58 -16.32 -5.41
N ALA A 894 26.58 -16.36 -6.30
CA ALA A 894 27.45 -17.50 -6.57
C ALA A 894 27.93 -18.26 -5.30
N PRO A 895 28.31 -17.61 -4.18
CA PRO A 895 28.69 -18.29 -2.94
C PRO A 895 27.63 -19.24 -2.35
N LEU A 896 26.36 -19.10 -2.73
CA LEU A 896 25.27 -20.04 -2.41
C LEU A 896 24.86 -20.88 -3.62
N PHE A 897 24.77 -20.26 -4.80
CA PHE A 897 24.29 -20.94 -6.01
C PHE A 897 25.23 -22.07 -6.45
N ASP A 898 26.55 -21.87 -6.45
CA ASP A 898 27.50 -22.88 -6.94
C ASP A 898 27.51 -24.16 -6.08
N PRO A 899 27.55 -24.09 -4.73
CA PRO A 899 27.35 -25.26 -3.88
C PRO A 899 26.03 -26.00 -4.13
N VAL A 900 24.93 -25.27 -4.34
CA VAL A 900 23.61 -25.86 -4.62
C VAL A 900 23.56 -26.52 -5.98
N ILE A 901 24.11 -25.91 -7.03
CA ILE A 901 24.26 -26.49 -8.37
C ILE A 901 25.08 -27.76 -8.29
N SER A 902 26.25 -27.70 -7.65
CA SER A 902 27.16 -28.84 -7.51
C SER A 902 26.48 -30.01 -6.79
N LYS A 903 25.81 -29.77 -5.66
CA LYS A 903 25.07 -30.82 -4.93
C LYS A 903 23.89 -31.36 -5.72
N ARG A 904 23.11 -30.50 -6.40
CA ARG A 904 21.92 -30.92 -7.17
C ARG A 904 22.29 -31.77 -8.39
N HIS A 905 23.44 -31.51 -9.01
CA HIS A 905 23.92 -32.12 -10.25
C HIS A 905 25.15 -33.01 -10.06
N GLY A 906 25.20 -33.75 -8.94
CA GLY A 906 26.14 -34.87 -8.78
C GLY A 906 27.63 -34.50 -8.73
N GLY A 907 27.95 -33.29 -8.28
CA GLY A 907 29.33 -32.79 -8.16
C GLY A 907 29.82 -31.93 -9.33
N TYR A 908 28.92 -31.32 -10.12
CA TYR A 908 29.30 -30.36 -11.17
C TYR A 908 30.23 -29.28 -10.59
N ALA A 909 31.42 -29.14 -11.15
CA ALA A 909 32.47 -28.26 -10.62
C ALA A 909 32.28 -26.82 -11.12
N ILE A 910 32.69 -25.83 -10.31
CA ILE A 910 32.54 -24.39 -10.59
C ILE A 910 33.30 -23.91 -11.86
N ASP A 911 34.28 -24.68 -12.31
CA ASP A 911 35.07 -24.46 -13.52
C ASP A 911 34.70 -25.42 -14.68
N ALA A 912 33.73 -26.31 -14.48
CA ALA A 912 33.26 -27.23 -15.51
C ALA A 912 32.57 -26.46 -16.65
N LYS A 913 32.76 -26.94 -17.88
CA LYS A 913 32.14 -26.37 -19.08
C LYS A 913 31.01 -27.26 -19.56
N HIS A 914 29.87 -26.66 -19.89
CA HIS A 914 28.70 -27.39 -20.34
C HIS A 914 28.76 -27.63 -21.85
N PRO A 915 28.74 -28.89 -22.33
CA PRO A 915 28.64 -29.17 -23.76
C PRO A 915 27.20 -29.01 -24.26
N THR A 916 26.99 -28.18 -25.28
CA THR A 916 25.70 -28.02 -25.98
C THR A 916 25.80 -28.65 -27.38
N ASN A 917 24.85 -29.51 -27.77
CA ASN A 917 24.80 -30.12 -29.10
C ASN A 917 23.37 -30.56 -29.46
N LEU A 918 22.73 -29.79 -30.33
CA LEU A 918 21.39 -29.99 -30.91
C LEU A 918 21.44 -30.64 -32.32
N ASN A 919 22.48 -31.40 -32.65
CA ASN A 919 22.56 -32.12 -33.92
C ASN A 919 21.81 -33.46 -33.87
N ALA A 920 20.54 -33.46 -34.30
CA ALA A 920 19.72 -34.67 -34.32
C ALA A 920 20.29 -35.81 -35.21
N ALA A 921 21.12 -35.50 -36.21
CA ALA A 921 21.75 -36.50 -37.06
C ALA A 921 22.82 -37.36 -36.35
N GLU A 922 23.27 -36.95 -35.15
CA GLU A 922 24.20 -37.74 -34.32
C GLU A 922 23.47 -38.78 -33.44
N LEU A 923 22.14 -38.73 -33.36
CA LEU A 923 21.33 -39.71 -32.62
C LEU A 923 21.26 -41.05 -33.40
N LYS A 924 21.57 -42.14 -32.71
CA LYS A 924 21.66 -43.50 -33.29
C LYS A 924 20.46 -44.34 -32.84
N GLY A 925 19.67 -44.79 -33.81
CA GLY A 925 18.39 -45.47 -33.56
C GLY A 925 17.35 -44.52 -32.96
N GLY A 926 16.39 -45.06 -32.22
CA GLY A 926 15.27 -44.29 -31.68
C GLY A 926 14.13 -44.10 -32.69
N ASP A 927 14.29 -44.62 -33.90
CA ASP A 927 13.25 -44.95 -34.88
C ASP A 927 12.83 -46.43 -34.80
N ASP A 928 13.51 -47.22 -33.96
CA ASP A 928 13.42 -48.68 -33.82
C ASP A 928 12.97 -49.15 -32.42
N LEU A 929 12.39 -48.27 -31.60
CA LEU A 929 11.82 -48.65 -30.30
C LEU A 929 10.51 -49.43 -30.48
N ASP A 930 10.34 -50.48 -29.69
CA ASP A 930 9.22 -51.42 -29.83
C ASP A 930 7.85 -50.77 -29.52
N PRO A 931 6.89 -50.75 -30.47
CA PRO A 931 5.59 -50.11 -30.29
C PRO A 931 4.65 -50.83 -29.32
N ASP A 932 4.86 -52.12 -29.03
CA ASP A 932 4.04 -52.86 -28.05
C ASP A 932 4.36 -52.43 -26.60
N PHE A 933 5.56 -51.85 -26.41
CA PHE A 933 6.07 -51.41 -25.11
C PHE A 933 6.14 -49.88 -24.99
N VAL A 934 6.51 -49.15 -26.05
CA VAL A 934 6.75 -47.70 -26.04
C VAL A 934 5.58 -46.93 -26.66
N LEU A 935 4.75 -46.34 -25.80
CA LEU A 935 3.44 -45.79 -26.14
C LEU A 935 3.50 -44.35 -26.68
N SER A 936 4.48 -43.55 -26.23
CA SER A 936 4.68 -42.16 -26.69
C SER A 936 6.08 -41.66 -26.38
N SER A 937 6.56 -40.74 -27.22
CA SER A 937 7.90 -40.13 -27.14
C SER A 937 7.78 -38.62 -27.00
N ARG A 938 8.57 -38.02 -26.10
CA ARG A 938 8.50 -36.58 -25.81
C ARG A 938 9.86 -35.98 -25.42
N VAL A 939 10.19 -34.84 -26.00
CA VAL A 939 11.34 -34.01 -25.64
C VAL A 939 10.85 -32.60 -25.28
N ARG A 940 11.28 -32.04 -24.15
CA ARG A 940 11.05 -30.63 -23.82
C ARG A 940 12.30 -29.95 -23.28
N THR A 941 12.38 -28.63 -23.44
CA THR A 941 13.36 -27.78 -22.73
C THR A 941 12.79 -26.41 -22.37
N GLY A 942 13.41 -25.74 -21.40
CA GLY A 942 13.19 -24.32 -21.12
C GLY A 942 14.20 -23.44 -21.87
N ARG A 943 13.81 -22.21 -22.23
CA ARG A 943 14.73 -21.14 -22.67
C ARG A 943 14.27 -19.79 -22.12
N CYS A 944 15.20 -19.00 -21.59
CA CYS A 944 14.98 -17.63 -21.11
C CYS A 944 15.69 -16.59 -21.98
N ILE A 945 15.08 -15.43 -22.18
CA ILE A 945 15.53 -14.35 -23.07
C ILE A 945 16.44 -13.39 -22.28
N ARG A 946 17.66 -13.21 -22.76
CA ARG A 946 18.69 -12.36 -22.14
C ARG A 946 18.25 -10.89 -22.10
N GLY A 947 18.46 -10.24 -20.97
CA GLY A 947 18.14 -8.81 -20.75
C GLY A 947 16.74 -8.54 -20.20
N LEU A 948 15.94 -9.58 -19.94
CA LEU A 948 14.65 -9.51 -19.25
C LEU A 948 14.73 -10.34 -17.97
N ALA A 949 14.17 -9.86 -16.86
CA ALA A 949 14.14 -10.61 -15.60
C ALA A 949 13.33 -11.93 -15.74
N LEU A 950 13.71 -12.93 -14.94
CA LEU A 950 13.08 -14.24 -14.91
C LEU A 950 11.69 -14.18 -14.23
N PRO A 951 10.79 -15.14 -14.47
CA PRO A 951 9.41 -15.10 -13.98
C PRO A 951 9.21 -14.71 -12.50
N PRO A 952 10.05 -15.11 -11.52
CA PRO A 952 9.94 -14.67 -10.13
C PRO A 952 9.93 -13.14 -9.96
N CYS A 953 10.82 -12.43 -10.67
CA CYS A 953 11.10 -11.01 -10.46
C CYS A 953 10.67 -10.11 -11.64
N CYS A 954 10.24 -10.68 -12.77
CA CYS A 954 9.79 -9.90 -13.92
C CYS A 954 8.68 -8.89 -13.57
N THR A 955 8.79 -7.71 -14.17
CA THR A 955 7.72 -6.70 -14.20
C THR A 955 6.64 -7.09 -15.22
N ARG A 956 5.45 -6.46 -15.16
CA ARG A 956 4.36 -6.73 -16.12
C ARG A 956 4.79 -6.40 -17.56
N ALA A 957 5.55 -5.32 -17.73
CA ALA A 957 6.11 -4.90 -19.02
C ALA A 957 7.14 -5.90 -19.57
N GLU A 958 8.07 -6.40 -18.75
CA GLU A 958 9.02 -7.43 -19.19
C GLU A 958 8.31 -8.73 -19.56
N ARG A 959 7.31 -9.13 -18.78
CA ARG A 959 6.51 -10.33 -19.07
C ARG A 959 5.76 -10.22 -20.40
N ALA A 960 5.13 -9.06 -20.65
CA ALA A 960 4.51 -8.76 -21.93
C ALA A 960 5.53 -8.67 -23.09
N ALA A 961 6.77 -8.21 -22.81
CA ALA A 961 7.85 -8.23 -23.80
C ALA A 961 8.29 -9.66 -24.13
N VAL A 962 8.43 -10.54 -23.14
CA VAL A 962 8.70 -11.98 -23.35
C VAL A 962 7.61 -12.62 -24.21
N GLU A 963 6.34 -12.38 -23.87
CA GLU A 963 5.21 -12.86 -24.66
C GLU A 963 5.32 -12.37 -26.09
N LYS A 964 5.44 -11.04 -26.28
CA LYS A 964 5.52 -10.46 -27.61
C LYS A 964 6.66 -11.07 -28.42
N ILE A 965 7.90 -11.07 -27.91
CA ILE A 965 9.09 -11.59 -28.61
C ILE A 965 8.89 -13.06 -29.00
N THR A 966 8.30 -13.86 -28.12
CA THR A 966 8.08 -15.29 -28.36
C THR A 966 7.01 -15.52 -29.42
N VAL A 967 5.85 -14.86 -29.31
CA VAL A 967 4.76 -14.94 -30.30
C VAL A 967 5.22 -14.41 -31.66
N ASP A 968 5.97 -13.31 -31.67
CA ASP A 968 6.61 -12.71 -32.84
C ASP A 968 7.58 -13.64 -33.57
N ALA A 969 8.18 -14.59 -32.86
CA ALA A 969 9.08 -15.59 -33.43
C ALA A 969 8.29 -16.81 -33.92
N LEU A 970 7.33 -17.29 -33.13
CA LEU A 970 6.46 -18.41 -33.47
C LEU A 970 5.58 -18.13 -34.70
N ALA A 971 5.18 -16.88 -34.92
CA ALA A 971 4.47 -16.44 -36.12
C ALA A 971 5.32 -16.51 -37.42
N THR A 972 6.64 -16.74 -37.32
CA THR A 972 7.52 -16.97 -38.48
C THR A 972 7.68 -18.45 -38.84
N LEU A 973 7.11 -19.38 -38.06
CA LEU A 973 7.17 -20.81 -38.33
C LEU A 973 6.19 -21.22 -39.42
N ASP A 974 6.66 -22.06 -40.34
CA ASP A 974 5.95 -22.51 -41.53
C ASP A 974 5.99 -24.03 -41.69
N GLY A 975 5.36 -24.54 -42.76
CA GLY A 975 5.31 -25.97 -43.07
C GLY A 975 4.76 -26.80 -41.90
N PRO A 976 5.40 -27.93 -41.53
CA PRO A 976 5.01 -28.75 -40.38
C PRO A 976 5.06 -28.04 -39.02
N LEU A 977 5.71 -26.88 -38.94
CA LEU A 977 5.81 -26.07 -37.71
C LEU A 977 4.85 -24.87 -37.71
N LYS A 978 3.99 -24.72 -38.72
CA LYS A 978 2.93 -23.70 -38.70
C LYS A 978 1.93 -23.97 -37.57
N GLY A 979 1.48 -22.94 -36.87
CA GLY A 979 0.60 -23.08 -35.70
C GLY A 979 -0.10 -21.80 -35.24
N LYS A 980 -0.88 -21.92 -34.16
CA LYS A 980 -1.64 -20.82 -33.54
C LYS A 980 -1.19 -20.58 -32.09
N TYR A 981 -1.14 -19.30 -31.69
CA TYR A 981 -1.02 -18.89 -30.29
C TYR A 981 -2.39 -18.67 -29.64
N TYR A 982 -2.49 -19.06 -28.37
CA TYR A 982 -3.65 -18.98 -27.51
C TYR A 982 -3.23 -18.28 -26.21
N PRO A 983 -3.48 -16.96 -26.05
CA PRO A 983 -3.22 -16.27 -24.79
C PRO A 983 -4.19 -16.78 -23.72
N LEU A 984 -3.71 -17.00 -22.49
CA LEU A 984 -4.59 -17.30 -21.35
C LEU A 984 -5.46 -16.09 -20.97
N THR A 985 -5.00 -14.87 -21.26
CA THR A 985 -5.81 -13.66 -21.12
C THR A 985 -6.90 -13.61 -22.19
N GLY A 986 -8.15 -13.87 -21.79
CA GLY A 986 -9.31 -13.80 -22.69
C GLY A 986 -9.61 -15.07 -23.48
N MET A 987 -8.93 -16.18 -23.16
CA MET A 987 -9.28 -17.53 -23.61
C MET A 987 -10.76 -17.83 -23.30
N THR A 988 -11.47 -18.48 -24.23
CA THR A 988 -12.85 -18.93 -24.00
C THR A 988 -12.86 -20.29 -23.31
N ASP A 989 -13.98 -20.64 -22.67
CA ASP A 989 -14.13 -21.92 -21.98
C ASP A 989 -13.94 -23.09 -22.96
N GLU A 990 -14.40 -22.97 -24.21
CA GLU A 990 -14.23 -24.01 -25.25
C GLU A 990 -12.78 -24.13 -25.76
N GLU A 991 -12.04 -23.03 -25.85
CA GLU A 991 -10.59 -23.08 -26.14
C GLU A 991 -9.82 -23.70 -24.97
N GLN A 992 -10.23 -23.42 -23.73
CA GLN A 992 -9.63 -23.97 -22.53
C GLN A 992 -9.90 -25.48 -22.39
N GLU A 993 -11.15 -25.92 -22.51
CA GLU A 993 -11.55 -27.34 -22.48
C GLU A 993 -10.79 -28.15 -23.54
N LYS A 994 -10.71 -27.65 -24.77
CA LYS A 994 -9.96 -28.30 -25.85
C LYS A 994 -8.46 -28.44 -25.53
N LEU A 995 -7.84 -27.42 -24.93
CA LEU A 995 -6.43 -27.49 -24.49
C LEU A 995 -6.23 -28.43 -23.29
N ILE A 996 -7.27 -28.67 -22.47
CA ILE A 996 -7.27 -29.70 -21.42
C ILE A 996 -7.35 -31.10 -22.04
N GLU A 997 -8.28 -31.32 -22.98
CA GLU A 997 -8.44 -32.58 -23.72
C GLU A 997 -7.18 -32.99 -24.49
N ASP A 998 -6.50 -32.03 -25.10
CA ASP A 998 -5.22 -32.24 -25.79
C ASP A 998 -4.03 -32.45 -24.82
N HIS A 999 -4.23 -32.25 -23.51
CA HIS A 999 -3.18 -32.20 -22.46
C HIS A 999 -2.12 -31.11 -22.69
N PHE A 1000 -2.53 -29.97 -23.25
CA PHE A 1000 -1.67 -28.83 -23.61
C PHE A 1000 -1.76 -27.65 -22.65
N LEU A 1001 -2.87 -27.52 -21.90
CA LEU A 1001 -3.05 -26.47 -20.91
C LEU A 1001 -2.05 -26.61 -19.74
N PHE A 1002 -1.59 -25.48 -19.22
CA PHE A 1002 -0.93 -25.40 -17.92
C PHE A 1002 -1.72 -24.47 -16.99
N ASP A 1003 -1.92 -24.91 -15.75
CA ASP A 1003 -2.76 -24.22 -14.78
C ASP A 1003 -2.05 -23.06 -14.07
N LYS A 1004 -2.84 -22.23 -13.38
CA LYS A 1004 -2.31 -21.24 -12.42
C LYS A 1004 -1.45 -21.97 -11.38
N PRO A 1005 -0.22 -21.51 -11.08
CA PRO A 1005 0.59 -22.13 -10.04
C PRO A 1005 -0.12 -22.09 -8.68
N VAL A 1006 -0.52 -23.26 -8.17
CA VAL A 1006 -1.10 -23.45 -6.83
C VAL A 1006 -0.14 -24.07 -5.83
N SER A 1007 1.02 -24.56 -6.28
CA SER A 1007 1.99 -25.21 -5.40
C SER A 1007 2.69 -24.15 -4.51
N PRO A 1008 2.91 -24.42 -3.21
CA PRO A 1008 3.60 -23.48 -2.33
C PRO A 1008 5.00 -23.08 -2.82
N LEU A 1009 5.70 -23.97 -3.55
CA LEU A 1009 7.01 -23.68 -4.16
C LEU A 1009 6.94 -22.53 -5.16
N LEU A 1010 5.99 -22.58 -6.11
CA LEU A 1010 5.87 -21.58 -7.17
C LEU A 1010 5.20 -20.29 -6.66
N LEU A 1011 4.26 -20.41 -5.71
CA LEU A 1011 3.64 -19.27 -5.04
C LEU A 1011 4.67 -18.46 -4.24
N CYS A 1012 5.50 -19.11 -3.41
CA CYS A 1012 6.53 -18.42 -2.61
C CYS A 1012 7.72 -17.93 -3.47
N ALA A 1013 7.84 -18.41 -4.71
CA ALA A 1013 8.73 -17.87 -5.75
C ALA A 1013 8.10 -16.70 -6.54
N ASN A 1014 6.92 -16.19 -6.14
CA ASN A 1014 6.17 -15.11 -6.80
C ASN A 1014 5.77 -15.37 -8.27
N MET A 1015 5.71 -16.64 -8.70
CA MET A 1015 5.54 -17.00 -10.14
C MET A 1015 4.08 -16.89 -10.61
N ALA A 1016 3.12 -16.88 -9.67
CA ALA A 1016 1.69 -16.69 -9.95
C ALA A 1016 1.25 -15.20 -10.01
N ARG A 1017 2.17 -14.23 -9.86
CA ARG A 1017 1.84 -12.80 -9.88
C ARG A 1017 1.17 -12.38 -11.19
N ASP A 1018 0.16 -11.51 -11.06
CA ASP A 1018 -0.62 -10.91 -12.14
C ASP A 1018 -1.15 -11.94 -13.15
N TRP A 1019 -1.55 -13.12 -12.65
CA TRP A 1019 -2.09 -14.20 -13.48
C TRP A 1019 -3.48 -13.84 -14.06
N PRO A 1020 -3.78 -14.11 -15.35
CA PRO A 1020 -2.97 -14.83 -16.35
C PRO A 1020 -2.13 -13.93 -17.28
N GLN A 1021 -1.95 -12.63 -16.97
CA GLN A 1021 -1.39 -11.65 -17.89
C GLN A 1021 -0.03 -12.07 -18.46
N GLY A 1022 0.12 -12.02 -19.78
CA GLY A 1022 1.35 -12.33 -20.50
C GLY A 1022 1.69 -13.82 -20.60
N ARG A 1023 0.74 -14.73 -20.32
CA ARG A 1023 0.92 -16.18 -20.44
C ARG A 1023 0.05 -16.73 -21.56
N GLY A 1024 0.53 -17.79 -22.20
CA GLY A 1024 -0.21 -18.47 -23.25
C GLY A 1024 0.50 -19.69 -23.80
N ILE A 1025 -0.16 -20.34 -24.75
CA ILE A 1025 0.25 -21.61 -25.35
C ILE A 1025 0.24 -21.44 -26.85
N TRP A 1026 1.30 -21.89 -27.50
CA TRP A 1026 1.33 -22.08 -28.95
C TRP A 1026 1.47 -23.57 -29.26
N HIS A 1027 0.79 -24.05 -30.29
CA HIS A 1027 1.05 -25.37 -30.87
C HIS A 1027 0.92 -25.35 -32.38
N ASN A 1028 1.61 -26.28 -33.05
CA ASN A 1028 1.49 -26.46 -34.50
C ASN A 1028 0.17 -27.14 -34.89
N ASP A 1029 -0.19 -27.06 -36.17
CA ASP A 1029 -1.43 -27.61 -36.73
C ASP A 1029 -1.53 -29.14 -36.52
N GLU A 1030 -0.39 -29.85 -36.51
CA GLU A 1030 -0.31 -31.30 -36.26
C GLU A 1030 -0.32 -31.70 -34.77
N LYS A 1031 -0.39 -30.74 -33.84
CA LYS A 1031 -0.39 -30.98 -32.37
C LYS A 1031 0.80 -31.80 -31.85
N ASN A 1032 1.96 -31.70 -32.50
CA ASN A 1032 3.16 -32.50 -32.21
C ASN A 1032 4.41 -31.66 -31.88
N PHE A 1033 4.30 -30.32 -31.93
CA PHE A 1033 5.28 -29.33 -31.48
C PHE A 1033 4.57 -28.15 -30.80
N LEU A 1034 5.03 -27.75 -29.60
CA LEU A 1034 4.36 -26.79 -28.73
C LEU A 1034 5.34 -25.88 -27.98
N VAL A 1035 4.87 -24.69 -27.60
CA VAL A 1035 5.59 -23.76 -26.73
C VAL A 1035 4.65 -23.17 -25.69
N TRP A 1036 4.96 -23.34 -24.40
CA TRP A 1036 4.35 -22.56 -23.33
C TRP A 1036 5.14 -21.28 -23.09
N VAL A 1037 4.45 -20.20 -22.72
CA VAL A 1037 5.01 -18.85 -22.56
C VAL A 1037 4.76 -18.34 -21.13
N ASN A 1038 5.82 -17.88 -20.45
CA ASN A 1038 5.82 -17.29 -19.09
C ASN A 1038 5.23 -18.18 -17.97
N GLU A 1039 5.51 -19.48 -18.01
CA GLU A 1039 5.14 -20.46 -16.98
C GLU A 1039 6.23 -20.53 -15.87
N GLU A 1040 7.09 -21.55 -15.84
CA GLU A 1040 8.22 -21.64 -14.91
C GLU A 1040 9.45 -20.85 -15.42
N ASP A 1041 9.58 -20.82 -16.75
CA ASP A 1041 10.62 -20.16 -17.53
C ASP A 1041 9.93 -19.25 -18.59
N HIS A 1042 10.67 -18.37 -19.27
CA HIS A 1042 10.07 -17.53 -20.33
C HIS A 1042 9.42 -18.36 -21.44
N THR A 1043 10.07 -19.44 -21.85
CA THR A 1043 9.54 -20.39 -22.85
C THR A 1043 9.80 -21.82 -22.43
N ARG A 1044 8.87 -22.73 -22.76
CA ARG A 1044 9.01 -24.18 -22.60
C ARG A 1044 8.64 -24.87 -23.91
N VAL A 1045 9.66 -25.20 -24.69
CA VAL A 1045 9.55 -25.79 -26.04
C VAL A 1045 9.43 -27.30 -25.91
N ILE A 1046 8.47 -27.90 -26.61
CA ILE A 1046 8.05 -29.30 -26.49
C ILE A 1046 7.88 -29.90 -27.89
N SER A 1047 8.43 -31.09 -28.12
CA SER A 1047 8.12 -31.96 -29.26
C SER A 1047 7.61 -33.29 -28.71
N MET A 1048 6.53 -33.84 -29.27
CA MET A 1048 5.95 -35.11 -28.82
C MET A 1048 5.14 -35.81 -29.90
N GLU A 1049 5.05 -37.13 -29.83
CA GLU A 1049 4.14 -37.95 -30.65
C GLU A 1049 3.83 -39.30 -29.98
N LYS A 1050 2.82 -40.00 -30.49
CA LYS A 1050 2.51 -41.38 -30.11
C LYS A 1050 3.53 -42.36 -30.71
N GLY A 1051 3.80 -43.45 -30.00
CA GLY A 1051 4.80 -44.47 -30.36
C GLY A 1051 6.24 -44.10 -29.96
N GLY A 1052 7.16 -45.00 -30.31
CA GLY A 1052 8.57 -44.96 -29.91
C GLY A 1052 9.53 -44.19 -30.81
N ASN A 1053 9.08 -43.41 -31.81
CA ASN A 1053 9.98 -42.71 -32.74
C ASN A 1053 10.58 -41.42 -32.12
N MET A 1054 11.39 -41.61 -31.08
CA MET A 1054 12.16 -40.56 -30.41
C MET A 1054 13.06 -39.78 -31.39
N LYS A 1055 13.56 -40.44 -32.44
CA LYS A 1055 14.41 -39.79 -33.44
C LYS A 1055 13.70 -38.67 -34.18
N ARG A 1056 12.52 -38.94 -34.74
CA ARG A 1056 11.67 -37.93 -35.40
C ARG A 1056 11.19 -36.84 -34.44
N VAL A 1057 10.89 -37.19 -33.19
CA VAL A 1057 10.59 -36.22 -32.13
C VAL A 1057 11.77 -35.27 -31.90
N PHE A 1058 12.99 -35.80 -31.83
CA PHE A 1058 14.20 -35.02 -31.58
C PHE A 1058 14.65 -34.20 -32.80
N GLU A 1059 14.50 -34.72 -34.02
CA GLU A 1059 14.69 -33.98 -35.28
C GLU A 1059 13.76 -32.76 -35.33
N ARG A 1060 12.45 -32.96 -35.11
CA ARG A 1060 11.45 -31.87 -35.04
C ARG A 1060 11.73 -30.88 -33.92
N PHE A 1061 12.17 -31.38 -32.75
CA PHE A 1061 12.57 -30.54 -31.62
C PHE A 1061 13.76 -29.64 -31.96
N CYS A 1062 14.81 -30.19 -32.58
CA CYS A 1062 16.01 -29.43 -32.93
C CYS A 1062 15.76 -28.40 -34.04
N ASP A 1063 15.03 -28.77 -35.10
CA ASP A 1063 14.64 -27.84 -36.16
C ASP A 1063 13.76 -26.70 -35.63
N GLY A 1064 12.70 -27.04 -34.88
CA GLY A 1064 11.78 -26.06 -34.30
C GLY A 1064 12.46 -25.13 -33.30
N LEU A 1065 13.27 -25.67 -32.37
CA LEU A 1065 14.01 -24.87 -31.39
C LEU A 1065 15.02 -23.94 -32.08
N LYS A 1066 15.72 -24.43 -33.11
CA LYS A 1066 16.67 -23.61 -33.87
C LYS A 1066 15.96 -22.48 -34.63
N LYS A 1067 14.85 -22.77 -35.32
CA LYS A 1067 14.06 -21.74 -36.03
C LYS A 1067 13.53 -20.66 -35.08
N VAL A 1068 13.05 -21.05 -33.91
CA VAL A 1068 12.64 -20.09 -32.86
C VAL A 1068 13.83 -19.26 -32.38
N GLU A 1069 14.98 -19.87 -32.09
CA GLU A 1069 16.19 -19.16 -31.63
C GLU A 1069 16.73 -18.20 -32.69
N ASP A 1070 16.80 -18.62 -33.96
CA ASP A 1070 17.27 -17.81 -35.08
C ASP A 1070 16.30 -16.65 -35.39
N SER A 1071 14.99 -16.86 -35.24
CA SER A 1071 13.97 -15.81 -35.36
C SER A 1071 14.09 -14.76 -34.24
N ILE A 1072 14.31 -15.19 -32.99
CA ILE A 1072 14.59 -14.31 -31.84
C ILE A 1072 15.89 -13.51 -32.07
N LYS A 1073 16.95 -14.16 -32.59
CA LYS A 1073 18.22 -13.50 -32.96
C LYS A 1073 18.05 -12.46 -34.06
N SER A 1074 17.24 -12.74 -35.08
CA SER A 1074 16.96 -11.80 -36.17
C SER A 1074 16.35 -10.47 -35.68
N LYS A 1075 15.69 -10.49 -34.51
CA LYS A 1075 15.07 -9.32 -33.85
C LYS A 1075 15.98 -8.67 -32.79
N GLY A 1076 17.25 -9.06 -32.72
CA GLY A 1076 18.25 -8.47 -31.81
C GLY A 1076 18.26 -9.04 -30.38
N TYR A 1077 17.47 -10.08 -30.11
CA TYR A 1077 17.43 -10.76 -28.82
C TYR A 1077 18.27 -12.05 -28.85
N GLN A 1078 18.50 -12.67 -27.70
CA GLN A 1078 19.15 -13.98 -27.61
C GLN A 1078 18.72 -14.69 -26.33
N PHE A 1079 18.90 -16.01 -26.26
CA PHE A 1079 18.69 -16.73 -25.00
C PHE A 1079 19.84 -16.47 -24.01
N MET A 1080 19.54 -16.62 -22.72
CA MET A 1080 20.52 -16.63 -21.65
C MET A 1080 21.34 -17.93 -21.76
N TRP A 1081 22.62 -17.81 -22.08
CA TRP A 1081 23.55 -18.92 -22.21
C TRP A 1081 24.96 -18.49 -21.82
N ASN A 1082 25.71 -19.34 -21.12
CA ASN A 1082 27.15 -19.17 -20.92
C ASN A 1082 27.88 -20.52 -20.88
N GLU A 1083 29.21 -20.49 -21.04
CA GLU A 1083 30.05 -21.69 -21.17
C GLU A 1083 30.04 -22.60 -19.94
N HIS A 1084 29.84 -22.05 -18.74
CA HIS A 1084 29.83 -22.82 -17.48
C HIS A 1084 28.47 -23.48 -17.24
N LEU A 1085 27.37 -22.72 -17.35
CA LEU A 1085 26.02 -23.17 -16.98
C LEU A 1085 25.19 -23.68 -18.16
N GLY A 1086 25.66 -23.56 -19.40
CA GLY A 1086 24.82 -23.77 -20.58
C GLY A 1086 23.71 -22.72 -20.65
N TYR A 1087 22.50 -23.13 -21.03
CA TYR A 1087 21.33 -22.27 -20.98
C TYR A 1087 20.92 -22.01 -19.53
N VAL A 1088 20.71 -20.72 -19.21
CA VAL A 1088 20.37 -20.25 -17.87
C VAL A 1088 18.85 -20.14 -17.74
N LEU A 1089 18.30 -20.71 -16.66
CA LEU A 1089 16.87 -20.84 -16.39
C LEU A 1089 16.53 -20.48 -14.94
N THR A 1090 15.23 -20.37 -14.63
CA THR A 1090 14.74 -19.91 -13.32
C THR A 1090 15.20 -20.81 -12.18
N CYS A 1091 15.05 -22.12 -12.33
CA CYS A 1091 15.44 -23.09 -11.32
C CYS A 1091 16.84 -23.66 -11.62
N PRO A 1092 17.78 -23.70 -10.65
CA PRO A 1092 19.09 -24.32 -10.83
C PRO A 1092 19.05 -25.79 -11.29
N SER A 1093 17.95 -26.53 -11.05
CA SER A 1093 17.81 -27.90 -11.56
C SER A 1093 17.65 -28.00 -13.08
N ASN A 1094 17.31 -26.90 -13.75
CA ASN A 1094 17.00 -26.88 -15.18
C ASN A 1094 18.18 -26.34 -16.01
N LEU A 1095 19.30 -25.96 -15.39
CA LEU A 1095 20.50 -25.47 -16.08
C LEU A 1095 21.11 -26.49 -17.06
N GLY A 1096 22.00 -26.01 -17.93
CA GLY A 1096 22.66 -26.79 -18.96
C GLY A 1096 21.81 -26.85 -20.22
N THR A 1097 21.31 -28.04 -20.52
CA THR A 1097 20.43 -28.27 -21.68
C THR A 1097 18.99 -27.82 -21.44
N GLY A 1098 18.54 -27.80 -20.18
CA GLY A 1098 17.12 -27.75 -19.79
C GLY A 1098 16.30 -28.98 -20.20
N LEU A 1099 16.92 -29.98 -20.84
CA LEU A 1099 16.22 -30.99 -21.62
C LEU A 1099 15.66 -32.12 -20.75
N ARG A 1100 14.34 -32.30 -20.77
CA ARG A 1100 13.67 -33.56 -20.38
C ARG A 1100 13.23 -34.29 -21.64
N ALA A 1101 13.99 -35.31 -22.03
CA ALA A 1101 13.51 -36.34 -22.93
C ALA A 1101 12.91 -37.47 -22.09
N GLY A 1102 11.80 -38.05 -22.54
CA GLY A 1102 11.17 -39.19 -21.90
C GLY A 1102 10.25 -39.96 -22.84
N VAL A 1103 9.95 -41.20 -22.44
CA VAL A 1103 8.98 -42.06 -23.10
C VAL A 1103 8.02 -42.65 -22.08
N HIS A 1104 6.78 -42.91 -22.50
CA HIS A 1104 5.91 -43.82 -21.77
C HIS A 1104 6.23 -45.25 -22.20
N VAL A 1105 6.77 -46.06 -21.29
CA VAL A 1105 7.13 -47.46 -21.56
C VAL A 1105 6.44 -48.40 -20.57
N LYS A 1106 5.88 -49.48 -21.09
CA LYS A 1106 5.17 -50.53 -20.35
C LYS A 1106 6.13 -51.65 -19.96
N VAL A 1107 6.40 -51.80 -18.66
CA VAL A 1107 7.34 -52.80 -18.11
C VAL A 1107 6.78 -53.48 -16.83
N PRO A 1108 5.62 -54.16 -16.92
CA PRO A 1108 4.92 -54.69 -15.75
C PRO A 1108 5.66 -55.77 -14.96
N LEU A 1109 6.57 -56.54 -15.56
CA LEU A 1109 7.34 -57.59 -14.88
C LEU A 1109 8.65 -57.06 -14.31
N LEU A 1110 9.36 -56.22 -15.08
CA LEU A 1110 10.62 -55.60 -14.67
C LEU A 1110 10.40 -54.61 -13.53
N SER A 1111 9.29 -53.86 -13.53
CA SER A 1111 8.97 -52.91 -12.46
C SER A 1111 8.69 -53.56 -11.10
N GLN A 1112 8.44 -54.87 -11.06
CA GLN A 1112 8.32 -55.65 -9.82
C GLN A 1112 9.67 -56.17 -9.32
N GLN A 1113 10.74 -56.07 -10.11
CA GLN A 1113 12.08 -56.53 -9.72
C GLN A 1113 12.76 -55.54 -8.79
N LYS A 1114 13.32 -56.04 -7.68
CA LYS A 1114 14.03 -55.22 -6.67
C LYS A 1114 15.21 -54.41 -7.22
N ILE A 1115 15.75 -54.81 -8.37
CA ILE A 1115 16.90 -54.17 -9.04
C ILE A 1115 16.50 -53.06 -10.03
N PHE A 1116 15.19 -52.85 -10.28
CA PHE A 1116 14.71 -51.89 -11.29
C PHE A 1116 15.21 -50.45 -11.04
N ASP A 1117 15.14 -49.98 -9.79
CA ASP A 1117 15.65 -48.65 -9.45
C ASP A 1117 17.17 -48.55 -9.59
N THR A 1118 17.90 -49.60 -9.18
CA THR A 1118 19.37 -49.69 -9.38
C THR A 1118 19.76 -49.65 -10.86
N ILE A 1119 18.96 -50.26 -11.74
CA ILE A 1119 19.15 -50.22 -13.20
C ILE A 1119 18.96 -48.79 -13.72
N LEU A 1120 17.89 -48.11 -13.32
CA LEU A 1120 17.63 -46.73 -13.72
C LEU A 1120 18.72 -45.76 -13.24
N ASP A 1121 19.14 -45.88 -11.98
CA ASP A 1121 20.21 -45.06 -11.40
C ASP A 1121 21.53 -45.21 -12.17
N HIS A 1122 21.93 -46.44 -12.52
CA HIS A 1122 23.14 -46.71 -13.30
C HIS A 1122 23.05 -46.17 -14.74
N MET A 1123 21.87 -46.19 -15.35
CA MET A 1123 21.62 -45.57 -16.66
C MET A 1123 21.42 -44.05 -16.58
N ARG A 1124 21.39 -43.47 -15.37
CA ARG A 1124 21.10 -42.06 -15.10
C ARG A 1124 19.73 -41.63 -15.66
N LEU A 1125 18.76 -42.55 -15.57
CA LEU A 1125 17.36 -42.33 -15.89
C LEU A 1125 16.52 -42.26 -14.61
N GLN A 1126 15.32 -41.69 -14.70
CA GLN A 1126 14.34 -41.61 -13.61
C GLN A 1126 12.96 -42.06 -14.11
N LYS A 1127 12.19 -42.72 -13.25
CA LYS A 1127 10.79 -43.11 -13.50
C LYS A 1127 9.80 -42.16 -12.83
N ARG A 1128 8.63 -41.99 -13.43
CA ARG A 1128 7.43 -41.36 -12.86
C ARG A 1128 6.16 -42.12 -13.30
N GLY A 1129 5.04 -41.85 -12.64
CA GLY A 1129 3.74 -42.33 -13.10
C GLY A 1129 3.29 -41.69 -14.41
N THR A 1130 2.16 -42.18 -14.93
CA THR A 1130 1.63 -41.84 -16.27
C THR A 1130 1.14 -40.39 -16.40
N GLY A 1131 0.85 -39.72 -15.27
CA GLY A 1131 0.49 -38.29 -15.23
C GLY A 1131 1.63 -37.36 -14.81
N GLY A 1132 2.87 -37.87 -14.67
CA GLY A 1132 4.04 -37.08 -14.28
C GLY A 1132 4.39 -37.17 -12.79
N VAL A 1133 4.87 -36.07 -12.21
CA VAL A 1133 5.39 -36.01 -10.83
C VAL A 1133 4.31 -36.48 -9.84
N ASP A 1134 4.69 -37.32 -8.89
CA ASP A 1134 3.85 -37.84 -7.80
C ASP A 1134 2.57 -38.59 -8.22
N THR A 1135 2.45 -38.98 -9.50
CA THR A 1135 1.39 -39.87 -9.99
C THR A 1135 1.79 -41.34 -9.91
N ALA A 1136 0.80 -42.23 -9.81
CA ALA A 1136 1.02 -43.68 -9.87
C ALA A 1136 1.25 -44.16 -11.31
N SER A 1137 1.98 -45.27 -11.47
CA SER A 1137 2.06 -46.00 -12.74
C SER A 1137 0.77 -46.78 -12.99
N THR A 1138 0.17 -46.64 -14.18
CA THR A 1138 -0.97 -47.46 -14.61
C THR A 1138 -0.47 -48.71 -15.33
N ASP A 1139 -0.89 -49.90 -14.92
CA ASP A 1139 -0.62 -51.19 -15.58
C ASP A 1139 0.85 -51.47 -15.93
N GLY A 1140 1.77 -51.05 -15.04
CA GLY A 1140 3.22 -51.19 -15.24
C GLY A 1140 3.82 -50.19 -16.23
N THR A 1141 3.11 -49.12 -16.59
CA THR A 1141 3.57 -48.06 -17.49
C THR A 1141 4.21 -46.91 -16.71
N PHE A 1142 5.39 -46.47 -17.14
CA PHE A 1142 6.16 -45.39 -16.51
C PHE A 1142 6.61 -44.33 -17.52
N ASP A 1143 6.65 -43.06 -17.11
CA ASP A 1143 7.45 -42.00 -17.75
C ASP A 1143 8.92 -42.20 -17.37
N ILE A 1144 9.67 -42.85 -18.26
CA ILE A 1144 11.12 -43.02 -18.15
C ILE A 1144 11.78 -41.86 -18.87
N SER A 1145 12.67 -41.15 -18.18
CA SER A 1145 13.27 -39.91 -18.67
C SER A 1145 14.71 -39.74 -18.19
N ASN A 1146 15.49 -38.89 -18.86
CA ASN A 1146 16.86 -38.56 -18.42
C ASN A 1146 16.85 -37.84 -17.05
N SER A 1147 17.81 -38.17 -16.18
CA SER A 1147 17.99 -37.51 -14.86
C SER A 1147 18.80 -36.22 -14.93
N ASP A 1148 19.85 -36.20 -15.76
CA ASP A 1148 20.78 -35.07 -15.88
C ASP A 1148 20.31 -33.95 -16.80
N ARG A 1149 20.79 -32.73 -16.55
CA ARG A 1149 20.51 -31.53 -17.38
C ARG A 1149 21.79 -30.78 -17.76
N ILE A 1150 22.75 -30.71 -16.83
CA ILE A 1150 24.06 -30.09 -17.02
C ILE A 1150 25.16 -31.17 -17.17
N GLY A 1151 26.36 -30.78 -17.60
CA GLY A 1151 27.49 -31.69 -17.88
C GLY A 1151 27.40 -32.58 -19.14
N PHE A 1152 26.22 -32.74 -19.75
CA PHE A 1152 25.99 -33.54 -20.96
C PHE A 1152 25.18 -32.77 -21.99
N SER A 1153 25.41 -33.00 -23.29
CA SER A 1153 24.70 -32.33 -24.38
C SER A 1153 23.31 -32.91 -24.65
N GLU A 1154 22.49 -32.17 -25.39
CA GLU A 1154 21.12 -32.57 -25.73
C GLU A 1154 21.07 -33.93 -26.43
N VAL A 1155 21.84 -34.12 -27.51
CA VAL A 1155 21.89 -35.41 -28.22
C VAL A 1155 22.41 -36.55 -27.36
N HIS A 1156 23.37 -36.30 -26.45
CA HIS A 1156 23.89 -37.31 -25.52
C HIS A 1156 22.81 -37.79 -24.55
N LEU A 1157 22.04 -36.86 -23.97
CA LEU A 1157 20.95 -37.16 -23.04
C LEU A 1157 19.81 -37.94 -23.72
N VAL A 1158 19.52 -37.65 -25.00
CA VAL A 1158 18.53 -38.40 -25.79
C VAL A 1158 19.05 -39.79 -26.18
N GLN A 1159 20.34 -39.93 -26.53
CA GLN A 1159 20.95 -41.24 -26.78
C GLN A 1159 20.90 -42.14 -25.54
N GLN A 1160 21.27 -41.61 -24.37
CA GLN A 1160 21.19 -42.35 -23.09
C GLN A 1160 19.78 -42.86 -22.81
N LEU A 1161 18.74 -42.06 -23.12
CA LEU A 1161 17.35 -42.49 -23.00
C LEU A 1161 17.01 -43.61 -23.99
N VAL A 1162 17.36 -43.46 -25.27
CA VAL A 1162 17.08 -44.46 -26.32
C VAL A 1162 17.74 -45.80 -25.96
N ASP A 1163 19.01 -45.78 -25.59
CA ASP A 1163 19.77 -47.00 -25.23
C ASP A 1163 19.21 -47.65 -23.96
N GLY A 1164 18.88 -46.85 -22.94
CA GLY A 1164 18.27 -47.34 -21.71
C GLY A 1164 16.89 -47.94 -21.92
N VAL A 1165 16.03 -47.32 -22.72
CA VAL A 1165 14.70 -47.85 -23.05
C VAL A 1165 14.80 -49.18 -23.81
N LYS A 1166 15.74 -49.30 -24.75
CA LYS A 1166 16.01 -50.59 -25.43
C LYS A 1166 16.41 -51.68 -24.43
N LEU A 1167 17.26 -51.37 -23.46
CA LEU A 1167 17.62 -52.32 -22.41
C LEU A 1167 16.39 -52.69 -21.56
N LEU A 1168 15.59 -51.73 -21.10
CA LEU A 1168 14.39 -51.99 -20.31
C LEU A 1168 13.39 -52.91 -21.03
N VAL A 1169 13.13 -52.66 -22.32
CA VAL A 1169 12.25 -53.51 -23.15
C VAL A 1169 12.84 -54.91 -23.35
N ASN A 1170 14.15 -55.03 -23.55
CA ASN A 1170 14.81 -56.35 -23.68
C ASN A 1170 14.74 -57.16 -22.38
N LEU A 1171 14.91 -56.51 -21.22
CA LEU A 1171 14.76 -57.14 -19.90
C LEU A 1171 13.30 -57.57 -19.64
N GLU A 1172 12.32 -56.74 -19.98
CA GLU A 1172 10.90 -57.08 -19.89
C GLU A 1172 10.55 -58.30 -20.77
N LYS A 1173 11.01 -58.31 -22.02
CA LYS A 1173 10.82 -59.45 -22.95
C LYS A 1173 11.46 -60.74 -22.45
N ALA A 1174 12.60 -60.67 -21.79
CA ALA A 1174 13.23 -61.83 -21.16
C ALA A 1174 12.37 -62.36 -20.00
N LEU A 1175 11.88 -61.48 -19.12
CA LEU A 1175 10.95 -61.86 -18.04
C LEU A 1175 9.65 -62.47 -18.56
N MET A 1176 9.10 -61.94 -19.67
CA MET A 1176 7.90 -62.50 -20.32
C MET A 1176 8.11 -63.93 -20.84
N LYS A 1177 9.35 -64.33 -21.12
CA LYS A 1177 9.72 -65.71 -21.51
C LYS A 1177 10.18 -66.57 -20.32
N GLY A 1178 10.29 -66.01 -19.12
CA GLY A 1178 10.88 -66.68 -17.95
C GLY A 1178 12.40 -66.80 -17.97
N GLU A 1179 13.10 -65.99 -18.78
CA GLU A 1179 14.57 -65.98 -18.89
C GLU A 1179 15.22 -65.17 -17.75
N ASP A 1180 16.44 -65.53 -17.33
CA ASP A 1180 17.20 -64.77 -16.32
C ASP A 1180 17.80 -63.48 -16.89
N ILE A 1181 17.28 -62.34 -16.40
CA ILE A 1181 17.71 -61.01 -16.79
C ILE A 1181 19.14 -60.65 -16.38
N ASN A 1182 19.76 -61.33 -15.40
CA ASN A 1182 21.13 -61.00 -14.97
C ASN A 1182 22.15 -61.15 -16.12
N SER A 1183 21.88 -62.08 -17.04
CA SER A 1183 22.66 -62.32 -18.26
C SER A 1183 22.63 -61.15 -19.27
N LEU A 1184 21.64 -60.27 -19.16
CA LEU A 1184 21.41 -59.11 -20.05
C LEU A 1184 21.85 -57.77 -19.41
N LEU A 1185 22.05 -57.72 -18.09
CA LEU A 1185 22.52 -56.52 -17.41
C LEU A 1185 23.97 -56.17 -17.81
N PRO A 1186 24.35 -54.89 -17.94
CA PRO A 1186 25.75 -54.48 -18.08
C PRO A 1186 26.64 -55.07 -16.98
N GLU A 1187 27.90 -55.40 -17.30
CA GLU A 1187 28.83 -56.08 -16.38
C GLU A 1187 28.97 -55.37 -15.01
N LYS A 1188 29.02 -54.03 -15.01
CA LYS A 1188 29.08 -53.18 -13.80
C LYS A 1188 27.87 -53.36 -12.86
N LEU A 1189 26.70 -53.74 -13.39
CA LEU A 1189 25.50 -54.05 -12.62
C LEU A 1189 25.51 -55.49 -12.08
N ARG A 1190 26.28 -56.41 -12.68
CA ARG A 1190 26.45 -57.79 -12.20
C ARG A 1190 27.40 -57.89 -11.01
N SER A 1191 28.35 -56.97 -10.90
CA SER A 1191 29.42 -56.98 -9.89
C SER A 1191 29.16 -56.12 -8.65
N ALA A 1192 28.00 -55.46 -8.54
CA ALA A 1192 27.69 -54.60 -7.41
C ALA A 1192 27.41 -55.43 -6.13
N PRO A 1193 28.16 -55.25 -5.03
CA PRO A 1193 27.82 -55.91 -3.76
C PRO A 1193 26.49 -55.36 -3.24
N ALA A 1194 25.66 -56.23 -2.68
CA ALA A 1194 24.40 -55.82 -2.07
C ALA A 1194 24.67 -54.79 -0.95
N ALA A 1195 24.24 -53.54 -1.17
CA ALA A 1195 24.36 -52.49 -0.19
C ALA A 1195 23.60 -52.87 1.09
N LYS A 1196 24.31 -52.89 2.23
CA LYS A 1196 23.67 -52.99 3.53
C LYS A 1196 22.91 -51.69 3.82
N LYS A 1197 21.73 -51.85 4.44
CA LYS A 1197 20.83 -50.77 4.87
C LYS A 1197 21.53 -49.70 5.70
#